data_AF-G1VCA2-F1
#
_entry.id   AF-G1VCA2-F1
#
_cell.length_a   1.000
_cell.length_b   1.000
_cell.length_c   1.000
_cell.angle_alpha   90.00
_cell.angle_beta   90.00
_cell.angle_gamma   90.00
#
_symmetry.space_group_name_H-M   'P 1'
#
loop_
_entity.id
_entity.type
_entity.pdbx_description
1 polymer ?
#
loop_
_entity_poly.entity_id
_entity_poly.type
_entity_poly.pdbx_seq_one_letter_code
_entity_poly.pdbx_strand_id
1 'polypeptide(L)'
;MLYPENLFNRVTYTYGKAGDKYNRAGRLALVEDASGGEAYYYGKQGEVTKTVRTVMASVADIRTYVYGATYDSWNRVQTMTYPDGEVVTYHYNAAGQVESMSSNKQGRQSVIVDRIGYDKEGHTVYTKLGNGTETTYTYDKQRERLQVMNLTADGQTVMENRYRYDAVDNILGITNAANPTSLTKLNKAKLGGRSSHTYEYDELNRLIHANGKAKRASYDMVMSFGRMSEPLTKVQKVDSTTTAKSYNFAYKYEDSNHPTAPTQIGHDHYTYDANGNPTLVTNDSANTTREMYWDEDNRLMVLSDNGKTSRYTYNATGERIMKSYGTMEGVYINGAPQGITFHETDNFTLYPASILSVNKNRFTKHYFLGDKRVASRIGTGLFNNVYGRNGSYVTAGQQDYAERMNQIQKQKETYYKQQGIAPGVPTMKGAYGDPENTGVGYNTVITELGDHSVPEGWIQTPKHNTTEGNEPGAPISWNDPTNPENPQPGYGYVDNDTTKEETFFYHSDHLGSTSYITDSKGNITQYDAYLPYGELLVDEHSSSEDMPYKFNGKEMDAETGLYYYGARYLNPVTCLWYGVDPLAEKYKEIGSYVYCADNPINLFDPDGQKFIYNAQGKFLRKEGKDNLVYIERDGKLTQLIDHGNGMTDEQFNIAAHIVDVESSDAPNESLWIAHAANNAVDDKDVNYAHVRVKGGPRVKNHSLYEQLNDQNYSTTPASARVAYDKDYLTSSTRTTARAGIIDALQSDIDPTHGATLWDGTDFATKGLSHPKFRQYNKITIPDNIRKDYVYRNESYLQRIKSKMQVSPVFERNGIFIHDGKSTAKFSLIATGTFGRTIFWHKK
;
A
#
# COMPACT_ATOMS: atom_id res chain seq x y z
N MET A 1 18.43 -16.00 -22.24
CA MET A 1 18.58 -16.01 -20.77
C MET A 1 17.18 -15.75 -20.22
N LEU A 2 16.61 -16.66 -19.43
CA LEU A 2 15.29 -16.45 -18.81
C LEU A 2 15.53 -15.59 -17.57
N TYR A 3 15.09 -14.34 -17.61
CA TYR A 3 15.06 -13.45 -16.45
C TYR A 3 13.62 -13.41 -15.91
N PRO A 4 13.40 -13.47 -14.59
CA PRO A 4 14.42 -13.66 -13.55
C PRO A 4 14.99 -15.08 -13.50
N GLU A 5 16.27 -15.20 -13.12
CA GLU A 5 16.95 -16.49 -13.08
C GLU A 5 16.41 -17.36 -11.94
N ASN A 6 16.08 -16.74 -10.81
CA ASN A 6 15.57 -17.38 -9.60
C ASN A 6 14.05 -17.68 -9.70
N LEU A 7 13.63 -18.95 -9.49
CA LEU A 7 12.19 -19.31 -9.45
C LEU A 7 11.41 -18.50 -8.40
N PHE A 8 12.04 -18.05 -7.31
CA PHE A 8 11.38 -17.18 -6.33
C PHE A 8 10.86 -15.88 -6.94
N ASN A 9 11.54 -15.35 -7.95
CA ASN A 9 11.13 -14.09 -8.59
C ASN A 9 10.28 -14.32 -9.84
N ARG A 10 10.04 -15.58 -10.24
CA ARG A 10 9.22 -15.88 -11.43
C ARG A 10 7.74 -15.76 -11.10
N VAL A 11 7.14 -14.72 -11.64
CA VAL A 11 5.70 -14.49 -11.56
C VAL A 11 5.02 -14.98 -12.84
N THR A 12 3.98 -15.81 -12.68
CA THR A 12 3.11 -16.23 -13.78
C THR A 12 1.77 -15.50 -13.68
N TYR A 13 1.40 -14.81 -14.75
CA TYR A 13 0.10 -14.15 -14.88
C TYR A 13 -0.78 -14.94 -15.85
N THR A 14 -1.91 -15.45 -15.37
CA THR A 14 -2.90 -16.15 -16.20
C THR A 14 -4.14 -15.28 -16.38
N TYR A 15 -4.50 -15.00 -17.63
CA TYR A 15 -5.69 -14.23 -17.99
C TYR A 15 -6.84 -15.15 -18.39
N GLY A 16 -8.07 -14.78 -18.05
CA GLY A 16 -9.25 -15.57 -18.39
C GLY A 16 -9.53 -15.59 -19.90
N LYS A 17 -9.95 -16.74 -20.41
CA LYS A 17 -10.29 -16.95 -21.82
C LYS A 17 -11.70 -16.44 -22.15
N ALA A 18 -12.00 -16.32 -23.44
CA ALA A 18 -13.34 -15.97 -23.89
C ALA A 18 -14.36 -17.00 -23.38
N GLY A 19 -15.42 -16.52 -22.72
CA GLY A 19 -16.45 -17.39 -22.12
C GLY A 19 -16.17 -17.84 -20.68
N ASP A 20 -15.03 -17.45 -20.08
CA ASP A 20 -14.73 -17.82 -18.70
C ASP A 20 -15.79 -17.28 -17.72
N LYS A 21 -16.18 -18.15 -16.78
CA LYS A 21 -17.11 -17.83 -15.68
C LYS A 21 -16.55 -16.71 -14.78
N TYR A 22 -17.42 -16.13 -13.96
CA TYR A 22 -17.05 -15.13 -12.93
C TYR A 22 -16.37 -13.87 -13.49
N ASN A 23 -16.79 -13.47 -14.70
CA ASN A 23 -16.34 -12.27 -15.41
C ASN A 23 -14.81 -12.20 -15.59
N ARG A 24 -14.14 -13.34 -15.80
CA ARG A 24 -12.68 -13.42 -15.95
C ARG A 24 -12.18 -13.21 -17.38
N ALA A 25 -13.04 -13.30 -18.39
CA ALA A 25 -12.63 -13.18 -19.78
C ALA A 25 -11.84 -11.88 -20.04
N GLY A 26 -10.57 -12.01 -20.45
CA GLY A 26 -9.65 -10.90 -20.70
C GLY A 26 -9.11 -10.19 -19.46
N ARG A 27 -9.41 -10.69 -18.24
CA ARG A 27 -8.93 -10.14 -16.97
C ARG A 27 -7.94 -11.10 -16.32
N LEU A 28 -7.08 -10.56 -15.45
CA LEU A 28 -6.15 -11.35 -14.66
C LEU A 28 -6.91 -12.31 -13.76
N ALA A 29 -6.81 -13.61 -14.01
CA ALA A 29 -7.58 -14.64 -13.33
C ALA A 29 -6.78 -15.35 -12.23
N LEU A 30 -5.46 -15.48 -12.40
CA LEU A 30 -4.55 -16.09 -11.45
C LEU A 30 -3.18 -15.43 -11.56
N VAL A 31 -2.59 -15.12 -10.41
CA VAL A 31 -1.17 -14.78 -10.27
C VAL A 31 -0.52 -15.88 -9.45
N GLU A 32 0.61 -16.39 -9.90
CA GLU A 32 1.44 -17.28 -9.11
C GLU A 32 2.83 -16.68 -8.92
N ASP A 33 3.28 -16.62 -7.67
CA ASP A 33 4.50 -15.96 -7.23
C ASP A 33 5.29 -16.86 -6.27
N ALA A 34 6.31 -16.32 -5.60
CA ALA A 34 7.14 -17.05 -4.64
C ALA A 34 6.38 -17.56 -3.41
N SER A 35 5.39 -16.79 -2.97
CA SER A 35 4.63 -17.08 -1.75
C SER A 35 3.41 -17.96 -1.99
N GLY A 36 3.04 -18.21 -3.25
CA GLY A 36 1.95 -19.11 -3.64
C GLY A 36 1.19 -18.57 -4.83
N GLY A 37 -0.13 -18.47 -4.74
CA GLY A 37 -0.93 -17.88 -5.81
C GLY A 37 -2.24 -17.27 -5.36
N GLU A 38 -2.75 -16.37 -6.20
CA GLU A 38 -3.95 -15.58 -5.95
C GLU A 38 -4.88 -15.64 -7.16
N ALA A 39 -6.08 -16.17 -6.97
CA ALA A 39 -7.09 -16.24 -8.02
C ALA A 39 -8.20 -15.23 -7.78
N TYR A 40 -8.45 -14.39 -8.78
CA TYR A 40 -9.41 -13.29 -8.71
C TYR A 40 -10.75 -13.67 -9.36
N TYR A 41 -11.83 -13.17 -8.81
CA TYR A 41 -13.19 -13.30 -9.32
C TYR A 41 -13.80 -11.91 -9.38
N TYR A 42 -14.49 -11.61 -10.47
CA TYR A 42 -14.94 -10.25 -10.75
C TYR A 42 -16.46 -10.14 -10.74
N GLY A 43 -16.95 -9.01 -10.23
CA GLY A 43 -18.33 -8.61 -10.39
C GLY A 43 -18.62 -8.14 -11.81
N LYS A 44 -19.86 -7.68 -12.02
CA LYS A 44 -20.33 -7.21 -13.33
C LYS A 44 -19.62 -5.92 -13.76
N GLN A 45 -19.12 -5.18 -12.78
CA GLN A 45 -18.49 -3.89 -12.93
C GLN A 45 -16.95 -4.00 -13.13
N GLY A 46 -16.38 -5.20 -12.97
CA GLY A 46 -14.94 -5.45 -13.06
C GLY A 46 -14.19 -5.29 -11.74
N GLU A 47 -14.91 -5.03 -10.67
CA GLU A 47 -14.48 -5.05 -9.27
C GLU A 47 -14.15 -6.48 -8.81
N VAL A 48 -13.12 -6.64 -7.97
CA VAL A 48 -12.75 -7.94 -7.39
C VAL A 48 -13.74 -8.27 -6.28
N THR A 49 -14.66 -9.21 -6.53
CA THR A 49 -15.67 -9.61 -5.55
C THR A 49 -15.21 -10.76 -4.66
N LYS A 50 -14.20 -11.50 -5.09
CA LYS A 50 -13.62 -12.59 -4.30
C LYS A 50 -12.19 -12.87 -4.72
N THR A 51 -11.39 -13.20 -3.73
CA THR A 51 -10.03 -13.69 -3.87
C THR A 51 -9.90 -15.05 -3.20
N VAL A 52 -9.23 -15.97 -3.90
CA VAL A 52 -8.72 -17.21 -3.31
C VAL A 52 -7.20 -17.10 -3.28
N ARG A 53 -6.62 -16.97 -2.09
CA ARG A 53 -5.16 -16.90 -1.87
C ARG A 53 -4.68 -18.22 -1.29
N THR A 54 -3.73 -18.87 -1.95
CA THR A 54 -3.00 -20.01 -1.40
C THR A 54 -1.59 -19.56 -1.05
N VAL A 55 -1.17 -19.78 0.19
CA VAL A 55 0.15 -19.41 0.71
C VAL A 55 0.95 -20.67 1.03
N MET A 56 2.17 -20.76 0.49
CA MET A 56 3.13 -21.84 0.70
C MET A 56 4.05 -21.48 1.85
N ALA A 57 3.67 -21.79 3.09
CA ALA A 57 4.48 -21.48 4.27
C ALA A 57 5.64 -22.48 4.43
N SER A 58 5.41 -23.75 4.13
CA SER A 58 6.44 -24.79 4.05
C SER A 58 5.97 -25.96 3.17
N VAL A 59 6.84 -26.93 2.90
CA VAL A 59 6.45 -28.18 2.21
C VAL A 59 5.34 -28.96 2.93
N ALA A 60 5.14 -28.73 4.24
CA ALA A 60 4.10 -29.37 5.04
C ALA A 60 2.93 -28.43 5.40
N ASP A 61 3.02 -27.14 5.06
CA ASP A 61 2.04 -26.13 5.45
C ASP A 61 1.70 -25.22 4.27
N ILE A 62 0.63 -25.59 3.55
CA ILE A 62 0.12 -24.85 2.40
C ILE A 62 -1.34 -24.54 2.69
N ARG A 63 -1.66 -23.27 2.93
CA ARG A 63 -2.98 -22.84 3.42
C ARG A 63 -3.73 -22.05 2.38
N THR A 64 -5.04 -22.25 2.30
CA THR A 64 -5.92 -21.46 1.43
C THR A 64 -6.82 -20.54 2.24
N TYR A 65 -6.90 -19.29 1.82
CA TYR A 65 -7.71 -18.22 2.39
C TYR A 65 -8.68 -17.70 1.33
N VAL A 66 -9.97 -17.68 1.65
CA VAL A 66 -11.00 -17.17 0.75
C VAL A 66 -11.71 -15.99 1.39
N TYR A 67 -11.61 -14.83 0.76
CA TYR A 67 -12.23 -13.59 1.21
C TYR A 67 -12.86 -12.87 0.02
N GLY A 68 -13.73 -11.90 0.28
CA GLY A 68 -14.41 -11.20 -0.80
C GLY A 68 -15.11 -9.94 -0.34
N ALA A 69 -15.54 -9.16 -1.31
CA ALA A 69 -16.23 -7.90 -1.08
C ALA A 69 -17.49 -7.79 -1.94
N THR A 70 -18.47 -7.08 -1.41
CA THR A 70 -19.60 -6.58 -2.20
C THR A 70 -19.48 -5.08 -2.37
N TYR A 71 -20.08 -4.57 -3.44
CA TYR A 71 -19.95 -3.18 -3.82
C TYR A 71 -21.32 -2.58 -4.11
N ASP A 72 -21.45 -1.29 -3.85
CA ASP A 72 -22.62 -0.53 -4.26
C ASP A 72 -22.56 -0.14 -5.75
N SER A 73 -23.59 0.57 -6.21
CA SER A 73 -23.66 1.08 -7.58
C SER A 73 -22.64 2.19 -7.91
N TRP A 74 -21.88 2.67 -6.93
CA TRP A 74 -20.81 3.66 -7.09
C TRP A 74 -19.42 3.03 -6.95
N ASN A 75 -19.35 1.69 -6.96
CA ASN A 75 -18.14 0.90 -6.82
C ASN A 75 -17.42 1.06 -5.47
N ARG A 76 -18.16 1.41 -4.42
CA ARG A 76 -17.64 1.48 -3.05
C ARG A 76 -17.92 0.18 -2.32
N VAL A 77 -17.00 -0.25 -1.46
CA VAL A 77 -17.12 -1.50 -0.69
C VAL A 77 -18.28 -1.41 0.28
N GLN A 78 -19.34 -2.20 0.08
CA GLN A 78 -20.46 -2.31 1.03
C GLN A 78 -20.14 -3.32 2.14
N THR A 79 -19.64 -4.49 1.78
CA THR A 79 -19.23 -5.51 2.74
C THR A 79 -17.89 -6.11 2.37
N MET A 80 -17.16 -6.58 3.39
CA MET A 80 -15.96 -7.39 3.27
C MET A 80 -16.17 -8.66 4.10
N THR A 81 -16.14 -9.83 3.46
CA THR A 81 -16.17 -11.12 4.14
C THR A 81 -14.74 -11.61 4.31
N TYR A 82 -14.34 -11.79 5.56
CA TYR A 82 -13.00 -12.18 5.98
C TYR A 82 -12.79 -13.69 5.81
N PRO A 83 -11.53 -14.18 5.81
CA PRO A 83 -11.26 -15.62 5.68
C PRO A 83 -11.85 -16.50 6.77
N ASP A 84 -12.22 -15.94 7.95
CA ASP A 84 -12.91 -16.66 9.02
C ASP A 84 -14.45 -16.61 8.91
N GLY A 85 -14.97 -16.07 7.80
CA GLY A 85 -16.40 -15.92 7.53
C GLY A 85 -17.05 -14.71 8.21
N GLU A 86 -16.31 -13.88 8.96
CA GLU A 86 -16.86 -12.62 9.48
C GLU A 86 -17.18 -11.66 8.34
N VAL A 87 -18.38 -11.09 8.35
CA VAL A 87 -18.82 -10.08 7.39
C VAL A 87 -18.75 -8.71 8.05
N VAL A 88 -17.86 -7.85 7.57
CA VAL A 88 -17.78 -6.43 7.93
C VAL A 88 -18.60 -5.62 6.94
N THR A 89 -19.42 -4.70 7.42
CA THR A 89 -20.30 -3.83 6.62
C THR A 89 -19.93 -2.38 6.85
N TYR A 90 -19.73 -1.65 5.75
CA TYR A 90 -19.48 -0.20 5.73
C TYR A 90 -20.79 0.53 5.43
N HIS A 91 -21.12 1.51 6.26
CA HIS A 91 -22.28 2.37 6.05
C HIS A 91 -21.79 3.75 5.62
N TYR A 92 -22.43 4.30 4.59
CA TYR A 92 -22.02 5.56 3.98
C TYR A 92 -23.10 6.63 4.15
N ASN A 93 -22.67 7.85 4.45
CA ASN A 93 -23.55 9.00 4.45
C ASN A 93 -23.95 9.42 3.02
N ALA A 94 -24.85 10.40 2.90
CA ALA A 94 -25.32 10.92 1.62
C ALA A 94 -24.22 11.60 0.76
N ALA A 95 -23.14 12.08 1.38
CA ALA A 95 -21.97 12.65 0.69
C ALA A 95 -20.98 11.57 0.22
N GLY A 96 -21.25 10.33 0.58
CA GLY A 96 -20.51 9.16 0.15
C GLY A 96 -19.32 8.77 1.01
N GLN A 97 -19.16 9.39 2.18
CA GLN A 97 -18.13 9.09 3.17
C GLN A 97 -18.60 8.01 4.14
N VAL A 98 -17.68 7.20 4.67
CA VAL A 98 -18.02 6.17 5.67
C VAL A 98 -18.50 6.86 6.94
N GLU A 99 -19.68 6.51 7.46
CA GLU A 99 -20.23 7.06 8.69
C GLU A 99 -20.22 6.06 9.86
N SER A 100 -20.24 4.75 9.59
CA SER A 100 -20.13 3.70 10.61
C SER A 100 -19.68 2.37 10.00
N MET A 101 -19.24 1.44 10.86
CA MET A 101 -18.80 0.10 10.48
C MET A 101 -19.25 -0.94 11.52
N SER A 102 -19.96 -1.96 11.05
CA SER A 102 -20.45 -3.08 11.87
C SER A 102 -19.90 -4.41 11.36
N SER A 103 -19.82 -5.43 12.21
CA SER A 103 -19.43 -6.77 11.82
C SER A 103 -20.44 -7.82 12.28
N ASN A 104 -20.49 -8.95 11.56
CA ASN A 104 -21.34 -10.08 11.87
C ASN A 104 -20.58 -11.40 11.65
N LYS A 105 -20.43 -12.21 12.70
CA LYS A 105 -19.87 -13.57 12.61
C LYS A 105 -20.90 -14.56 13.11
N GLN A 106 -21.44 -15.40 12.22
CA GLN A 106 -22.43 -16.43 12.52
C GLN A 106 -23.64 -15.90 13.34
N GLY A 107 -24.15 -14.71 12.98
CA GLY A 107 -25.29 -14.07 13.64
C GLY A 107 -24.92 -13.20 14.85
N ARG A 108 -23.66 -13.24 15.33
CA ARG A 108 -23.18 -12.35 16.39
C ARG A 108 -22.76 -11.01 15.79
N GLN A 109 -23.57 -9.99 15.99
CA GLN A 109 -23.28 -8.62 15.56
C GLN A 109 -22.37 -7.89 16.54
N SER A 110 -21.43 -7.10 16.01
CA SER A 110 -20.57 -6.20 16.78
C SER A 110 -20.46 -4.85 16.08
N VAL A 111 -20.41 -3.76 16.84
CA VAL A 111 -20.08 -2.43 16.29
C VAL A 111 -18.55 -2.28 16.35
N ILE A 112 -17.93 -1.88 15.25
CA ILE A 112 -16.49 -1.59 15.20
C ILE A 112 -16.27 -0.07 15.22
N VAL A 113 -17.01 0.65 14.38
CA VAL A 113 -17.08 2.10 14.39
C VAL A 113 -18.54 2.49 14.51
N ASP A 114 -18.88 3.17 15.60
CA ASP A 114 -20.25 3.59 15.89
C ASP A 114 -20.65 4.79 15.03
N ARG A 115 -19.75 5.78 14.93
CA ARG A 115 -20.04 7.02 14.20
C ARG A 115 -18.78 7.77 13.79
N ILE A 116 -18.81 8.35 12.59
CA ILE A 116 -17.83 9.32 12.10
C ILE A 116 -18.57 10.59 11.70
N GLY A 117 -18.08 11.74 12.15
CA GLY A 117 -18.59 13.06 11.78
C GLY A 117 -17.59 13.81 10.93
N TYR A 118 -18.08 14.49 9.90
CA TYR A 118 -17.30 15.32 9.00
C TYR A 118 -17.78 16.76 9.02
N ASP A 119 -16.87 17.73 8.80
CA ASP A 119 -17.25 19.11 8.51
C ASP A 119 -17.66 19.29 7.03
N LYS A 120 -18.00 20.52 6.64
CA LYS A 120 -18.44 20.84 5.27
C LYS A 120 -17.28 20.78 4.26
N GLU A 121 -16.04 20.86 4.73
CA GLU A 121 -14.82 20.71 3.96
C GLU A 121 -14.41 19.23 3.79
N GLY A 122 -15.07 18.32 4.51
CA GLY A 122 -14.84 16.88 4.44
C GLY A 122 -13.80 16.36 5.43
N HIS A 123 -13.27 17.20 6.33
CA HIS A 123 -12.39 16.75 7.40
C HIS A 123 -13.16 15.94 8.43
N THR A 124 -12.53 14.88 8.95
CA THR A 124 -13.06 14.15 10.11
C THR A 124 -12.99 15.04 11.34
N VAL A 125 -14.14 15.41 11.90
CA VAL A 125 -14.23 16.21 13.14
C VAL A 125 -14.57 15.38 14.38
N TYR A 126 -15.08 14.17 14.17
CA TYR A 126 -15.49 13.28 15.25
C TYR A 126 -15.39 11.80 14.85
N THR A 127 -14.93 10.95 15.76
CA THR A 127 -14.96 9.50 15.64
C THR A 127 -15.41 8.88 16.96
N LYS A 128 -16.36 7.94 16.92
CA LYS A 128 -16.73 7.08 18.03
C LYS A 128 -16.55 5.63 17.63
N LEU A 129 -15.72 4.90 18.39
CA LEU A 129 -15.46 3.49 18.14
C LEU A 129 -16.44 2.60 18.91
N GLY A 130 -16.54 1.34 18.51
CA GLY A 130 -17.48 0.37 19.08
C GLY A 130 -17.26 0.04 20.57
N ASN A 131 -16.09 0.36 21.12
CA ASN A 131 -15.82 0.25 22.56
C ASN A 131 -16.21 1.51 23.36
N GLY A 132 -16.84 2.50 22.72
CA GLY A 132 -17.31 3.74 23.36
C GLY A 132 -16.25 4.84 23.52
N THR A 133 -15.03 4.64 23.02
CA THR A 133 -14.03 5.71 22.94
C THR A 133 -14.40 6.73 21.87
N GLU A 134 -14.12 8.01 22.15
CA GLU A 134 -14.50 9.12 21.27
C GLU A 134 -13.31 10.05 21.03
N THR A 135 -13.04 10.38 19.77
CA THR A 135 -12.02 11.34 19.36
C THR A 135 -12.66 12.54 18.67
N THR A 136 -12.25 13.74 19.07
CA THR A 136 -12.67 15.01 18.46
C THR A 136 -11.47 15.72 17.85
N TYR A 137 -11.68 16.34 16.70
CA TYR A 137 -10.65 17.07 15.96
C TYR A 137 -11.10 18.52 15.78
N THR A 138 -10.25 19.46 16.19
CA THR A 138 -10.49 20.90 15.97
C THR A 138 -9.50 21.40 14.95
N TYR A 139 -10.00 22.00 13.87
CA TYR A 139 -9.18 22.58 12.81
C TYR A 139 -9.19 24.11 12.89
N ASP A 140 -8.07 24.73 12.54
CA ASP A 140 -8.01 26.17 12.28
C ASP A 140 -8.85 26.51 11.04
N LYS A 141 -9.76 27.47 11.17
CA LYS A 141 -10.71 27.80 10.10
C LYS A 141 -10.09 28.51 8.89
N GLN A 142 -8.88 29.05 9.01
CA GLN A 142 -8.23 29.80 7.93
C GLN A 142 -7.23 28.94 7.15
N ARG A 143 -6.53 28.04 7.85
CA ARG A 143 -5.44 27.21 7.32
C ARG A 143 -5.81 25.73 7.24
N GLU A 144 -6.95 25.33 7.81
CA GLU A 144 -7.45 23.94 7.86
C GLU A 144 -6.42 23.00 8.51
N ARG A 145 -5.72 23.51 9.54
CA ARG A 145 -4.70 22.75 10.29
C ARG A 145 -5.28 22.20 11.56
N LEU A 146 -4.98 20.96 11.88
CA LEU A 146 -5.38 20.32 13.12
C LEU A 146 -4.78 21.09 14.31
N GLN A 147 -5.60 21.75 15.12
CA GLN A 147 -5.16 22.48 16.31
C GLN A 147 -5.21 21.61 17.56
N VAL A 148 -6.25 20.78 17.67
CA VAL A 148 -6.48 19.93 18.84
C VAL A 148 -7.01 18.56 18.41
N MET A 149 -6.42 17.50 18.94
CA MET A 149 -6.95 16.14 18.89
C MET A 149 -7.22 15.68 20.32
N ASN A 150 -8.49 15.42 20.65
CA ASN A 150 -8.90 15.03 22.01
C ASN A 150 -9.61 13.68 22.00
N LEU A 151 -8.98 12.68 22.62
CA LEU A 151 -9.46 11.33 22.85
C LEU A 151 -10.04 11.21 24.26
N THR A 152 -11.25 10.66 24.34
CA THR A 152 -11.95 10.38 25.60
C THR A 152 -12.42 8.94 25.67
N ALA A 153 -12.53 8.42 26.89
CA ALA A 153 -13.10 7.11 27.20
C ALA A 153 -13.98 7.26 28.45
N ASP A 154 -15.23 6.79 28.41
CA ASP A 154 -16.23 6.98 29.49
C ASP A 154 -16.39 8.48 29.88
N GLY A 155 -16.29 9.38 28.88
CA GLY A 155 -16.34 10.83 29.06
C GLY A 155 -15.08 11.46 29.69
N GLN A 156 -14.04 10.68 30.01
CA GLN A 156 -12.80 11.16 30.62
C GLN A 156 -11.69 11.28 29.57
N THR A 157 -10.92 12.37 29.60
CA THR A 157 -9.81 12.60 28.65
C THR A 157 -8.66 11.63 28.85
N VAL A 158 -8.30 10.90 27.80
CA VAL A 158 -7.14 10.00 27.73
C VAL A 158 -5.94 10.71 27.11
N MET A 159 -6.17 11.46 26.03
CA MET A 159 -5.13 12.20 25.30
C MET A 159 -5.72 13.51 24.77
N GLU A 160 -5.00 14.62 24.89
CA GLU A 160 -5.34 15.90 24.29
C GLU A 160 -4.10 16.53 23.66
N ASN A 161 -3.83 16.22 22.40
CA ASN A 161 -2.69 16.79 21.67
C ASN A 161 -3.06 18.17 21.14
N ARG A 162 -2.22 19.16 21.46
CA ARG A 162 -2.31 20.53 20.94
C ARG A 162 -1.09 20.84 20.08
N TYR A 163 -1.35 21.35 18.89
CA TYR A 163 -0.33 21.56 17.85
C TYR A 163 0.01 23.04 17.72
N ARG A 164 1.30 23.34 17.58
CA ARG A 164 1.79 24.68 17.22
C ARG A 164 2.51 24.60 15.89
N TYR A 165 2.30 25.60 15.04
CA TYR A 165 2.83 25.65 13.68
C TYR A 165 3.63 26.93 13.45
N ASP A 166 4.59 26.88 12.53
CA ASP A 166 5.20 28.08 11.96
C ASP A 166 4.33 28.65 10.81
N ALA A 167 4.89 29.56 10.02
CA ALA A 167 4.18 30.20 8.91
C ALA A 167 4.06 29.32 7.66
N VAL A 168 4.89 28.27 7.53
CA VAL A 168 4.93 27.34 6.40
C VAL A 168 4.35 25.97 6.76
N ASP A 169 3.69 25.90 7.92
CA ASP A 169 2.99 24.76 8.49
C ASP A 169 3.88 23.62 9.03
N ASN A 170 5.16 23.86 9.33
CA ASN A 170 5.91 22.92 10.14
C ASN A 170 5.36 22.92 11.57
N ILE A 171 5.21 21.74 12.17
CA ILE A 171 4.84 21.60 13.58
C ILE A 171 6.02 22.00 14.47
N LEU A 172 5.92 23.12 15.18
CA LEU A 172 6.91 23.60 16.15
C LEU A 172 6.82 22.91 17.52
N GLY A 173 5.72 22.20 17.77
CA GLY A 173 5.57 21.41 18.98
C GLY A 173 4.20 20.82 19.18
N ILE A 174 4.17 19.76 19.98
CA ILE A 174 2.97 19.01 20.35
C ILE A 174 2.96 18.90 21.87
N THR A 175 1.87 19.33 22.50
CA THR A 175 1.70 19.20 23.96
C THR A 175 0.46 18.37 24.27
N ASN A 176 0.64 17.33 25.08
CA ASN A 176 -0.43 16.56 25.68
C ASN A 176 -0.55 16.89 27.18
N ALA A 177 -1.60 17.63 27.55
CA ALA A 177 -1.86 17.98 28.95
C ALA A 177 -2.57 16.85 29.73
N ALA A 178 -3.14 15.87 29.02
CA ALA A 178 -3.90 14.78 29.62
C ALA A 178 -3.01 13.87 30.48
N ASN A 179 -3.58 13.35 31.56
CA ASN A 179 -2.91 12.39 32.42
C ASN A 179 -3.83 11.19 32.73
N PRO A 180 -3.85 10.19 31.84
CA PRO A 180 -4.74 9.04 31.98
C PRO A 180 -4.38 8.13 33.17
N THR A 181 -3.25 8.33 33.84
CA THR A 181 -2.87 7.53 35.03
C THR A 181 -3.82 7.72 36.22
N SER A 182 -4.62 8.80 36.20
CA SER A 182 -5.65 9.07 37.19
C SER A 182 -6.94 8.26 36.98
N LEU A 183 -7.11 7.63 35.80
CA LEU A 183 -8.30 6.89 35.41
C LEU A 183 -8.28 5.47 35.97
N THR A 184 -8.41 5.30 37.29
CA THR A 184 -8.19 4.00 37.97
C THR A 184 -9.08 2.86 37.47
N LYS A 185 -10.28 3.15 36.96
CA LYS A 185 -11.19 2.17 36.36
C LYS A 185 -10.69 1.68 35.00
N LEU A 186 -10.32 2.60 34.11
CA LEU A 186 -9.96 2.34 32.71
C LEU A 186 -8.46 2.07 32.51
N ASN A 187 -7.61 2.48 33.45
CA ASN A 187 -6.17 2.45 33.34
C ASN A 187 -5.52 1.92 34.63
N LYS A 188 -5.83 0.66 34.95
CA LYS A 188 -5.32 -0.01 36.16
C LYS A 188 -3.79 -0.07 36.19
N ALA A 189 -3.17 -0.23 35.02
CA ALA A 189 -1.72 -0.31 34.87
C ALA A 189 -1.02 1.07 34.86
N LYS A 190 -1.77 2.18 34.93
CA LYS A 190 -1.25 3.55 34.92
C LYS A 190 -0.33 3.83 33.71
N LEU A 191 -0.79 3.41 32.54
CA LEU A 191 -0.13 3.61 31.26
C LEU A 191 -0.26 5.07 30.80
N GLY A 192 0.71 5.54 30.02
CA GLY A 192 0.66 6.88 29.44
C GLY A 192 0.83 8.02 30.44
N GLY A 193 0.57 9.24 29.96
CA GLY A 193 0.79 10.45 30.74
C GLY A 193 0.89 11.70 29.89
N ARG A 194 1.27 12.80 30.56
CA ARG A 194 1.56 14.07 29.90
C ARG A 194 2.77 13.93 28.99
N SER A 195 2.75 14.65 27.87
CA SER A 195 3.90 14.79 26.99
C SER A 195 4.03 16.21 26.47
N SER A 196 5.24 16.58 26.08
CA SER A 196 5.53 17.85 25.41
C SER A 196 6.74 17.66 24.53
N HIS A 197 6.62 18.08 23.28
CA HIS A 197 7.67 18.02 22.27
C HIS A 197 7.81 19.39 21.60
N THR A 198 9.04 19.74 21.26
CA THR A 198 9.39 20.95 20.51
C THR A 198 10.34 20.59 19.39
N TYR A 199 10.14 21.22 18.23
CA TYR A 199 10.85 20.92 17.00
C TYR A 199 11.37 22.20 16.37
N GLU A 200 12.57 22.14 15.81
CA GLU A 200 13.21 23.22 15.07
C GLU A 200 13.70 22.69 13.73
N TYR A 201 13.58 23.54 12.71
CA TYR A 201 13.83 23.19 11.32
C TYR A 201 14.86 24.15 10.70
N ASP A 202 15.60 23.67 9.69
CA ASP A 202 16.40 24.55 8.84
C ASP A 202 15.58 25.20 7.73
N GLU A 203 16.24 25.97 6.87
CA GLU A 203 15.60 26.71 5.76
C GLU A 203 15.00 25.78 4.68
N LEU A 204 15.39 24.49 4.65
CA LEU A 204 14.84 23.46 3.77
C LEU A 204 13.73 22.66 4.46
N ASN A 205 13.30 23.07 5.66
CA ASN A 205 12.31 22.39 6.49
C ASN A 205 12.77 21.00 6.99
N ARG A 206 14.08 20.75 7.08
CA ARG A 206 14.62 19.52 7.67
C ARG A 206 14.71 19.67 9.17
N LEU A 207 14.39 18.61 9.91
CA LEU A 207 14.35 18.61 11.37
C LEU A 207 15.76 18.60 11.95
N ILE A 208 16.25 19.76 12.41
CA ILE A 208 17.60 19.91 12.97
C ILE A 208 17.66 19.76 14.48
N HIS A 209 16.56 20.00 15.19
CA HIS A 209 16.48 19.80 16.63
C HIS A 209 15.09 19.33 17.04
N ALA A 210 15.07 18.36 17.95
CA ALA A 210 13.85 17.93 18.62
C ALA A 210 14.17 17.61 20.07
N ASN A 211 13.35 18.09 20.98
CA ASN A 211 13.42 17.68 22.38
C ASN A 211 12.02 17.48 22.94
N GLY A 212 11.92 16.66 23.97
CA GLY A 212 10.62 16.44 24.59
C GLY A 212 10.65 15.53 25.80
N LYS A 213 9.47 15.41 26.40
CA LYS A 213 9.20 14.53 27.53
C LYS A 213 7.92 13.77 27.27
N ALA A 214 7.90 12.49 27.64
CA ALA A 214 6.70 11.67 27.67
C ALA A 214 6.71 10.88 28.98
N LYS A 215 5.70 11.10 29.83
CA LYS A 215 5.64 10.55 31.20
C LYS A 215 6.89 10.93 32.01
N ARG A 216 7.81 9.99 32.25
CA ARG A 216 9.09 10.21 32.95
C ARG A 216 10.26 10.28 31.99
N ALA A 217 10.12 9.74 30.78
CA ALA A 217 11.17 9.72 29.77
C ALA A 217 11.35 11.11 29.16
N SER A 218 12.59 11.44 28.80
CA SER A 218 12.90 12.65 28.06
C SER A 218 13.98 12.42 27.02
N TYR A 219 14.00 13.25 25.98
CA TYR A 219 15.03 13.24 24.96
C TYR A 219 15.41 14.63 24.48
N ASP A 220 16.60 14.72 23.90
CA ASP A 220 17.14 15.84 23.15
C ASP A 220 17.92 15.26 21.95
N MET A 221 17.51 15.62 20.73
CA MET A 221 18.05 15.09 19.49
C MET A 221 18.44 16.26 18.58
N VAL A 222 19.70 16.31 18.16
CA VAL A 222 20.22 17.28 17.19
C VAL A 222 20.69 16.53 15.96
N MET A 223 20.29 17.00 14.77
CA MET A 223 20.70 16.45 13.49
C MET A 223 21.36 17.51 12.61
N SER A 224 22.28 17.06 11.77
CA SER A 224 22.83 17.87 10.68
C SER A 224 22.80 17.06 9.39
N PHE A 225 22.73 17.76 8.26
CA PHE A 225 22.49 17.15 6.96
C PHE A 225 23.44 17.70 5.90
N GLY A 226 23.74 16.87 4.93
CA GLY A 226 24.53 17.22 3.76
C GLY A 226 23.69 17.91 2.68
N ARG A 227 24.24 17.93 1.47
CA ARG A 227 23.65 18.67 0.35
C ARG A 227 22.48 17.94 -0.29
N MET A 228 22.49 16.61 -0.24
CA MET A 228 21.43 15.74 -0.74
C MET A 228 20.51 15.31 0.41
N SER A 229 20.52 16.04 1.54
CA SER A 229 19.80 15.68 2.76
C SER A 229 20.22 14.34 3.37
N GLU A 230 21.40 13.85 3.04
CA GLU A 230 22.00 12.74 3.75
C GLU A 230 22.36 13.17 5.19
N PRO A 231 21.93 12.45 6.25
CA PRO A 231 22.33 12.79 7.62
C PRO A 231 23.84 12.76 7.78
N LEU A 232 24.42 13.79 8.41
CA LEU A 232 25.86 13.86 8.73
C LEU A 232 26.12 13.55 10.20
N THR A 233 25.24 14.01 11.09
CA THR A 233 25.31 13.70 12.52
C THR A 233 23.93 13.46 13.13
N LYS A 234 23.88 12.59 14.14
CA LYS A 234 22.75 12.40 15.05
C LYS A 234 23.28 12.38 16.48
N VAL A 235 23.04 13.46 17.22
CA VAL A 235 23.35 13.54 18.66
C VAL A 235 22.05 13.40 19.43
N GLN A 236 21.84 12.25 20.05
CA GLN A 236 20.63 11.92 20.79
C GLN A 236 20.96 11.62 22.24
N LYS A 237 20.27 12.29 23.16
CA LYS A 237 20.36 12.10 24.60
C LYS A 237 19.00 11.66 25.08
N VAL A 238 18.93 10.58 25.85
CA VAL A 238 17.69 10.14 26.47
C VAL A 238 17.88 9.89 27.96
N ASP A 239 16.83 10.13 28.74
CA ASP A 239 16.79 9.87 30.18
C ASP A 239 15.48 9.18 30.53
N SER A 240 15.52 8.28 31.52
CA SER A 240 14.36 7.64 32.13
C SER A 240 13.47 6.87 31.13
N THR A 241 14.11 6.28 30.12
CA THR A 241 13.53 5.35 29.13
C THR A 241 14.27 4.01 29.16
N THR A 242 13.58 2.94 28.79
CA THR A 242 14.14 1.58 28.65
C THR A 242 14.24 1.13 27.19
N THR A 243 13.67 1.89 26.25
CA THR A 243 13.54 1.50 24.84
C THR A 243 14.52 2.27 23.96
N ALA A 244 14.59 3.60 24.09
CA ALA A 244 15.52 4.41 23.33
C ALA A 244 16.90 4.46 24.00
N LYS A 245 17.96 4.70 23.21
CA LYS A 245 19.32 4.89 23.72
C LYS A 245 19.88 6.27 23.35
N SER A 246 20.96 6.64 24.04
CA SER A 246 21.73 7.84 23.70
C SER A 246 22.77 7.49 22.64
N TYR A 247 22.92 8.38 21.66
CA TYR A 247 23.80 8.20 20.50
C TYR A 247 24.58 9.47 20.22
N ASN A 248 25.78 9.29 19.66
CA ASN A 248 26.55 10.35 19.04
C ASN A 248 27.08 9.80 17.72
N PHE A 249 26.19 9.70 16.73
CA PHE A 249 26.54 9.16 15.43
C PHE A 249 27.14 10.26 14.55
N ALA A 250 28.30 9.94 13.98
CA ALA A 250 28.80 10.55 12.77
C ALA A 250 28.53 9.59 11.61
N TYR A 251 27.99 10.13 10.52
CA TYR A 251 27.72 9.40 9.29
C TYR A 251 28.84 9.71 8.30
N LYS A 252 29.40 8.68 7.67
CA LYS A 252 30.43 8.82 6.64
C LYS A 252 29.95 8.25 5.33
N TYR A 253 30.38 8.87 4.24
CA TYR A 253 30.00 8.54 2.87
C TYR A 253 31.28 8.48 2.02
N GLU A 254 31.99 7.36 2.12
CA GLU A 254 33.35 7.22 1.55
C GLU A 254 33.38 6.39 0.26
N ASP A 255 32.28 5.74 -0.10
CA ASP A 255 32.17 4.94 -1.33
C ASP A 255 31.82 5.83 -2.53
N SER A 256 32.76 5.98 -3.45
CA SER A 256 32.56 6.77 -4.67
C SER A 256 31.53 6.17 -5.63
N ASN A 257 31.25 4.86 -5.55
CA ASN A 257 30.23 4.21 -6.37
C ASN A 257 28.82 4.45 -5.81
N HIS A 258 28.70 4.71 -4.50
CA HIS A 258 27.45 4.94 -3.80
C HIS A 258 27.56 6.19 -2.91
N PRO A 259 27.68 7.40 -3.49
CA PRO A 259 28.06 8.62 -2.75
C PRO A 259 27.04 9.08 -1.71
N THR A 260 25.81 8.57 -1.75
CA THR A 260 24.74 8.86 -0.78
C THR A 260 24.43 7.67 0.13
N ALA A 261 25.17 6.56 0.03
CA ALA A 261 25.06 5.40 0.91
C ALA A 261 26.08 5.51 2.06
N PRO A 262 25.65 5.44 3.33
CA PRO A 262 26.56 5.62 4.45
C PRO A 262 27.53 4.43 4.57
N THR A 263 28.84 4.66 4.47
CA THR A 263 29.85 3.62 4.70
C THR A 263 30.07 3.35 6.20
N GLN A 264 29.78 4.32 7.06
CA GLN A 264 29.87 4.18 8.50
C GLN A 264 28.83 5.04 9.21
N ILE A 265 28.17 4.50 10.24
CA ILE A 265 27.28 5.23 11.16
C ILE A 265 27.71 4.91 12.59
N GLY A 266 28.42 5.84 13.23
CA GLY A 266 29.01 5.57 14.55
C GLY A 266 29.98 4.37 14.50
N HIS A 267 29.63 3.29 15.18
CA HIS A 267 30.43 2.04 15.24
C HIS A 267 30.03 1.00 14.18
N ASP A 268 28.95 1.26 13.44
CA ASP A 268 28.45 0.38 12.38
C ASP A 268 29.14 0.70 11.05
N HIS A 269 29.75 -0.29 10.41
CA HIS A 269 30.41 -0.20 9.09
C HIS A 269 29.61 -0.99 8.06
N TYR A 270 29.33 -0.38 6.91
CA TYR A 270 28.43 -0.91 5.90
C TYR A 270 29.18 -1.33 4.64
N THR A 271 28.73 -2.43 4.03
CA THR A 271 29.06 -2.79 2.65
C THR A 271 27.80 -2.90 1.81
N TYR A 272 27.93 -2.71 0.50
CA TYR A 272 26.81 -2.63 -0.42
C TYR A 272 26.99 -3.57 -1.62
N ASP A 273 25.88 -4.01 -2.20
CA ASP A 273 25.89 -4.55 -3.56
C ASP A 273 25.96 -3.42 -4.61
N ALA A 274 26.03 -3.77 -5.89
CA ALA A 274 26.13 -2.79 -6.98
C ALA A 274 24.86 -1.94 -7.19
N ASN A 275 23.73 -2.36 -6.62
CA ASN A 275 22.48 -1.60 -6.65
C ASN A 275 22.36 -0.66 -5.44
N GLY A 276 23.34 -0.63 -4.54
CA GLY A 276 23.31 0.17 -3.33
C GLY A 276 22.50 -0.45 -2.19
N ASN A 277 22.17 -1.75 -2.22
CA ASN A 277 21.54 -2.40 -1.08
C ASN A 277 22.60 -2.82 -0.06
N PRO A 278 22.41 -2.56 1.25
CA PRO A 278 23.40 -2.94 2.26
C PRO A 278 23.44 -4.46 2.41
N THR A 279 24.63 -5.07 2.36
CA THR A 279 24.84 -6.52 2.41
C THR A 279 25.43 -7.01 3.73
N LEU A 280 26.24 -6.19 4.39
CA LEU A 280 26.83 -6.47 5.69
C LEU A 280 26.91 -5.17 6.49
N VAL A 281 26.58 -5.27 7.78
CA VAL A 281 26.90 -4.26 8.79
C VAL A 281 27.73 -4.92 9.88
N THR A 282 28.91 -4.38 10.17
CA THR A 282 29.73 -4.82 11.30
C THR A 282 29.80 -3.72 12.35
N ASN A 283 29.57 -4.07 13.61
CA ASN A 283 29.72 -3.14 14.72
C ASN A 283 31.04 -3.40 15.44
N ASP A 284 31.98 -2.45 15.37
CA ASP A 284 33.32 -2.62 15.94
C ASP A 284 33.36 -2.49 17.47
N SER A 285 32.34 -1.87 18.10
CA SER A 285 32.25 -1.71 19.55
C SER A 285 31.61 -2.92 20.24
N ALA A 286 30.56 -3.48 19.62
CA ALA A 286 29.81 -4.62 20.15
C ALA A 286 30.30 -5.97 19.59
N ASN A 287 31.17 -5.96 18.57
CA ASN A 287 31.61 -7.13 17.82
C ASN A 287 30.42 -7.96 17.31
N THR A 288 29.43 -7.27 16.76
CA THR A 288 28.21 -7.87 16.20
C THR A 288 28.14 -7.70 14.69
N THR A 289 27.42 -8.59 14.01
CA THR A 289 27.22 -8.54 12.57
C THR A 289 25.73 -8.60 12.21
N ARG A 290 25.36 -7.88 11.15
CA ARG A 290 24.07 -7.99 10.46
C ARG A 290 24.33 -8.27 8.99
N GLU A 291 23.93 -9.43 8.50
CA GLU A 291 24.00 -9.80 7.08
C GLU A 291 22.63 -9.64 6.43
N MET A 292 22.60 -9.13 5.20
CA MET A 292 21.38 -8.86 4.45
C MET A 292 21.50 -9.38 3.02
N TYR A 293 20.45 -10.07 2.56
CA TYR A 293 20.39 -10.68 1.24
C TYR A 293 19.14 -10.19 0.51
N TRP A 294 19.33 -9.76 -0.74
CA TRP A 294 18.34 -9.08 -1.56
C TRP A 294 18.00 -9.92 -2.79
N ASP A 295 16.78 -9.77 -3.30
CA ASP A 295 16.39 -10.37 -4.58
C ASP A 295 16.69 -9.45 -5.78
N GLU A 296 16.40 -9.94 -6.99
CA GLU A 296 16.63 -9.22 -8.25
C GLU A 296 15.74 -7.97 -8.39
N ASP A 297 14.71 -7.81 -7.56
CA ASP A 297 13.80 -6.66 -7.50
C ASP A 297 14.16 -5.69 -6.34
N ASN A 298 15.37 -5.82 -5.76
CA ASN A 298 15.84 -5.04 -4.61
C ASN A 298 14.98 -5.18 -3.34
N ARG A 299 14.36 -6.34 -3.10
CA ARG A 299 13.61 -6.61 -1.87
C ARG A 299 14.43 -7.46 -0.90
N LEU A 300 14.39 -7.09 0.39
CA LEU A 300 15.13 -7.79 1.45
C LEU A 300 14.54 -9.19 1.66
N MET A 301 15.27 -10.25 1.31
CA MET A 301 14.84 -11.64 1.49
C MET A 301 15.23 -12.22 2.84
N VAL A 302 16.44 -11.90 3.31
CA VAL A 302 17.01 -12.47 4.52
C VAL A 302 17.79 -11.41 5.28
N LEU A 303 17.60 -11.36 6.59
CA LEU A 303 18.39 -10.56 7.51
C LEU A 303 18.87 -11.45 8.66
N SER A 304 20.17 -11.52 8.90
CA SER A 304 20.79 -12.34 9.94
C SER A 304 21.55 -11.47 10.94
N ASP A 305 21.05 -11.37 12.17
CA ASP A 305 21.71 -10.66 13.27
C ASP A 305 22.46 -11.65 14.15
N ASN A 306 23.80 -11.63 14.10
CA ASN A 306 24.65 -12.53 14.87
C ASN A 306 24.27 -14.02 14.73
N GLY A 307 23.85 -14.43 13.54
CA GLY A 307 23.40 -15.80 13.23
C GLY A 307 21.92 -16.08 13.50
N LYS A 308 21.16 -15.14 14.10
CA LYS A 308 19.70 -15.23 14.21
C LYS A 308 19.08 -14.70 12.92
N THR A 309 18.39 -15.57 12.19
CA THR A 309 17.93 -15.26 10.84
C THR A 309 16.44 -14.94 10.81
N SER A 310 16.08 -13.84 10.17
CA SER A 310 14.73 -13.50 9.71
C SER A 310 14.65 -13.66 8.19
N ARG A 311 13.56 -14.24 7.69
CA ARG A 311 13.31 -14.46 6.26
C ARG A 311 12.00 -13.82 5.86
N TYR A 312 11.96 -13.30 4.64
CA TYR A 312 10.82 -12.63 4.07
C TYR A 312 10.49 -13.21 2.69
N THR A 313 9.20 -13.30 2.37
CA THR A 313 8.72 -13.72 1.05
C THR A 313 7.63 -12.77 0.59
N TYR A 314 7.73 -12.32 -0.65
CA TYR A 314 6.87 -11.30 -1.24
C TYR A 314 5.97 -11.89 -2.32
N ASN A 315 4.83 -11.26 -2.56
CA ASN A 315 3.99 -11.54 -3.73
C ASN A 315 4.52 -10.79 -4.97
N ALA A 316 3.79 -10.96 -6.08
CA ALA A 316 4.08 -10.30 -7.35
C ALA A 316 4.08 -8.75 -7.31
N THR A 317 3.35 -8.13 -6.38
CA THR A 317 3.28 -6.68 -6.22
C THR A 317 4.36 -6.12 -5.28
N GLY A 318 5.18 -6.99 -4.68
CA GLY A 318 6.23 -6.61 -3.73
C GLY A 318 5.77 -6.51 -2.28
N GLU A 319 4.55 -6.94 -1.95
CA GLU A 319 4.05 -6.99 -0.59
C GLU A 319 4.52 -8.25 0.13
N ARG A 320 4.94 -8.11 1.40
CA ARG A 320 5.38 -9.22 2.23
C ARG A 320 4.21 -10.11 2.60
N ILE A 321 4.27 -11.38 2.18
CA ILE A 321 3.26 -12.41 2.47
C ILE A 321 3.70 -13.35 3.59
N MET A 322 5.01 -13.49 3.81
CA MET A 322 5.54 -14.32 4.89
C MET A 322 6.73 -13.64 5.54
N LYS A 323 6.75 -13.70 6.88
CA LYS A 323 7.93 -13.47 7.71
C LYS A 323 8.16 -14.70 8.58
N SER A 324 9.39 -15.18 8.67
CA SER A 324 9.78 -16.20 9.65
C SER A 324 11.09 -15.84 10.32
N TYR A 325 11.31 -16.33 11.54
CA TYR A 325 12.53 -16.08 12.29
C TYR A 325 12.94 -17.30 13.12
N GLY A 326 14.23 -17.52 13.28
CA GLY A 326 14.71 -18.63 14.09
C GLY A 326 16.22 -18.80 14.15
N THR A 327 16.64 -19.79 14.94
CA THR A 327 18.00 -20.32 14.98
C THR A 327 18.09 -21.53 14.05
N MET A 328 19.25 -21.70 13.41
CA MET A 328 19.51 -22.79 12.47
C MET A 328 20.16 -23.99 13.19
N GLU A 329 19.66 -25.20 12.96
CA GLU A 329 20.27 -26.45 13.43
C GLU A 329 20.60 -27.37 12.23
N GLY A 330 21.80 -27.98 12.21
CA GLY A 330 22.24 -28.83 11.09
C GLY A 330 23.01 -30.08 11.56
N VAL A 331 22.77 -31.21 10.88
CA VAL A 331 23.52 -32.46 11.06
C VAL A 331 24.52 -32.63 9.90
N TYR A 332 25.79 -32.76 10.26
CA TYR A 332 26.91 -32.90 9.31
C TYR A 332 27.60 -34.26 9.50
N ILE A 333 27.86 -34.97 8.40
CA ILE A 333 28.72 -36.17 8.38
C ILE A 333 29.87 -35.89 7.41
N ASN A 334 31.11 -36.03 7.90
CA ASN A 334 32.34 -35.85 7.11
C ASN A 334 32.45 -34.48 6.41
N GLY A 335 32.01 -33.41 7.08
CA GLY A 335 32.06 -32.05 6.51
C GLY A 335 31.07 -31.80 5.37
N ALA A 336 30.22 -32.77 5.04
CA ALA A 336 29.11 -32.64 4.12
C ALA A 336 27.79 -32.62 4.90
N PRO A 337 26.85 -31.71 4.56
CA PRO A 337 25.53 -31.71 5.17
C PRO A 337 24.79 -33.01 4.80
N GLN A 338 24.30 -33.76 5.80
CA GLN A 338 23.45 -34.93 5.58
C GLN A 338 21.97 -34.65 5.90
N GLY A 339 21.71 -33.56 6.62
CA GLY A 339 20.36 -33.04 6.85
C GLY A 339 20.44 -31.65 7.46
N ILE A 340 19.87 -30.67 6.76
CA ILE A 340 19.64 -29.32 7.29
C ILE A 340 18.19 -29.29 7.74
N THR A 341 17.93 -29.05 9.02
CA THR A 341 16.57 -28.78 9.48
C THR A 341 16.53 -27.34 9.94
N PHE A 342 16.12 -26.44 9.06
CA PHE A 342 15.56 -25.19 9.54
C PHE A 342 14.25 -25.54 10.25
N HIS A 343 14.13 -25.19 11.53
CA HIS A 343 12.82 -25.19 12.21
C HIS A 343 11.97 -24.02 11.68
N GLU A 344 11.69 -24.02 10.37
CA GLU A 344 10.82 -23.05 9.67
C GLU A 344 9.36 -23.14 10.15
N THR A 345 8.99 -24.21 10.86
CA THR A 345 7.61 -24.60 11.12
C THR A 345 7.03 -24.09 12.45
N ASP A 346 7.82 -23.41 13.30
CA ASP A 346 7.36 -22.96 14.62
C ASP A 346 7.11 -21.45 14.75
N ASN A 347 7.93 -20.59 14.12
CA ASN A 347 7.87 -19.13 14.29
C ASN A 347 7.75 -18.40 12.94
N PHE A 348 6.54 -18.32 12.41
CA PHE A 348 6.22 -17.53 11.22
C PHE A 348 4.92 -16.74 11.38
N THR A 349 4.83 -15.67 10.60
CA THR A 349 3.61 -14.89 10.37
C THR A 349 3.34 -14.84 8.88
N LEU A 350 2.10 -15.16 8.51
CA LEU A 350 1.58 -15.04 7.16
C LEU A 350 0.68 -13.80 7.06
N TYR A 351 0.75 -13.14 5.92
CA TYR A 351 -0.05 -11.98 5.55
C TYR A 351 -0.84 -12.31 4.27
N PRO A 352 -1.82 -13.23 4.32
CA PRO A 352 -2.57 -13.64 3.14
C PRO A 352 -3.42 -12.52 2.52
N ALA A 353 -3.72 -11.48 3.29
CA ALA A 353 -4.39 -10.26 2.86
C ALA A 353 -4.11 -9.14 3.87
N SER A 354 -4.26 -7.87 3.47
CA SER A 354 -4.12 -6.71 4.37
C SER A 354 -5.05 -6.76 5.60
N ILE A 355 -6.18 -7.46 5.47
CA ILE A 355 -7.20 -7.63 6.51
C ILE A 355 -6.93 -8.78 7.50
N LEU A 356 -5.89 -9.60 7.27
CA LEU A 356 -5.61 -10.78 8.09
C LEU A 356 -4.11 -11.09 8.20
N SER A 357 -3.63 -11.21 9.43
CA SER A 357 -2.34 -11.84 9.75
C SER A 357 -2.55 -13.17 10.46
N VAL A 358 -1.72 -14.18 10.16
CA VAL A 358 -1.88 -15.55 10.68
C VAL A 358 -0.56 -16.07 11.21
N ASN A 359 -0.57 -16.50 12.47
CA ASN A 359 0.49 -17.26 13.12
C ASN A 359 0.04 -18.72 13.28
N LYS A 360 0.93 -19.60 13.73
CA LYS A 360 0.70 -21.06 13.79
C LYS A 360 -0.67 -21.46 14.41
N ASN A 361 -1.04 -20.85 15.54
CA ASN A 361 -2.24 -21.21 16.31
C ASN A 361 -3.26 -20.06 16.46
N ARG A 362 -3.06 -18.94 15.76
CA ARG A 362 -3.81 -17.71 16.00
C ARG A 362 -3.84 -16.85 14.75
N PHE A 363 -4.89 -16.05 14.59
CA PHE A 363 -4.95 -15.03 13.56
C PHE A 363 -5.40 -13.71 14.15
N THR A 364 -5.04 -12.63 13.47
CA THR A 364 -5.47 -11.28 13.80
C THR A 364 -6.18 -10.70 12.59
N LYS A 365 -7.45 -10.35 12.77
CA LYS A 365 -8.24 -9.60 11.80
C LYS A 365 -7.96 -8.12 11.98
N HIS A 366 -7.90 -7.37 10.89
CA HIS A 366 -7.69 -5.92 10.91
C HIS A 366 -8.87 -5.21 10.28
N TYR A 367 -9.38 -4.17 10.94
CA TYR A 367 -10.48 -3.34 10.46
C TYR A 367 -9.94 -1.96 10.12
N PHE A 368 -10.30 -1.45 8.94
CA PHE A 368 -9.73 -0.23 8.37
C PHE A 368 -10.81 0.81 8.06
N LEU A 369 -10.43 2.09 8.17
CA LEU A 369 -11.12 3.22 7.55
C LEU A 369 -10.17 3.81 6.52
N GLY A 370 -10.42 3.54 5.23
CA GLY A 370 -9.43 3.83 4.19
C GLY A 370 -8.18 2.98 4.41
N ASP A 371 -7.03 3.64 4.52
CA ASP A 371 -5.72 3.04 4.84
C ASP A 371 -5.44 2.96 6.35
N LYS A 372 -6.24 3.62 7.19
CA LYS A 372 -6.03 3.67 8.64
C LYS A 372 -6.63 2.46 9.35
N ARG A 373 -5.79 1.69 10.04
CA ARG A 373 -6.23 0.63 10.96
C ARG A 373 -6.91 1.25 12.19
N VAL A 374 -8.15 0.87 12.46
CA VAL A 374 -8.91 1.37 13.61
C VAL A 374 -9.12 0.33 14.69
N ALA A 375 -9.11 -0.95 14.32
CA ALA A 375 -9.19 -2.05 15.26
C ALA A 375 -8.47 -3.28 14.73
N SER A 376 -8.04 -4.15 15.65
CA SER A 376 -7.61 -5.50 15.37
C SER A 376 -8.35 -6.45 16.30
N ARG A 377 -8.75 -7.63 15.79
CA ARG A 377 -9.34 -8.67 16.61
C ARG A 377 -8.55 -9.95 16.50
N ILE A 378 -8.06 -10.42 17.63
CA ILE A 378 -7.32 -11.65 17.75
C ILE A 378 -8.31 -12.80 17.90
N GLY A 379 -8.17 -13.84 17.08
CA GLY A 379 -8.97 -15.04 17.10
C GLY A 379 -8.12 -16.31 17.04
N THR A 380 -8.72 -17.44 17.42
CA THR A 380 -8.11 -18.77 17.33
C THR A 380 -8.91 -19.64 16.37
N GLY A 381 -8.26 -20.65 15.80
CA GLY A 381 -8.84 -21.50 14.78
C GLY A 381 -7.77 -21.94 13.79
N LEU A 382 -8.17 -22.78 12.85
CA LEU A 382 -7.28 -23.30 11.81
C LEU A 382 -7.82 -22.93 10.44
N PHE A 383 -6.91 -22.72 9.49
CA PHE A 383 -7.25 -22.62 8.07
C PHE A 383 -6.81 -23.90 7.38
N ASN A 384 -7.61 -24.40 6.45
CA ASN A 384 -7.39 -25.66 5.77
C ASN A 384 -6.01 -25.69 5.12
N ASN A 385 -5.25 -26.73 5.48
CA ASN A 385 -3.98 -27.09 4.88
C ASN A 385 -4.24 -28.14 3.79
N VAL A 386 -3.50 -28.06 2.68
CA VAL A 386 -3.54 -29.06 1.58
C VAL A 386 -3.31 -30.49 2.11
N TYR A 387 -2.53 -30.64 3.18
CA TYR A 387 -2.19 -31.95 3.79
C TYR A 387 -2.98 -32.34 5.05
N GLY A 388 -3.98 -31.57 5.49
CA GLY A 388 -4.67 -31.74 6.78
C GLY A 388 -5.78 -32.80 6.84
N ARG A 389 -6.29 -33.08 8.06
CA ARG A 389 -7.53 -33.87 8.29
C ARG A 389 -8.69 -33.12 7.62
N ASN A 390 -9.19 -33.63 6.48
CA ASN A 390 -10.08 -32.98 5.49
C ASN A 390 -9.39 -32.18 4.35
N GLY A 391 -8.19 -32.59 3.92
CA GLY A 391 -7.35 -31.97 2.87
C GLY A 391 -8.08 -31.03 1.92
N SER A 392 -7.61 -29.77 1.83
CA SER A 392 -8.28 -28.76 1.00
C SER A 392 -8.31 -29.17 -0.46
N TYR A 393 -9.51 -29.37 -1.02
CA TYR A 393 -9.70 -29.52 -2.48
C TYR A 393 -9.66 -28.17 -3.22
N VAL A 394 -9.41 -27.08 -2.50
CA VAL A 394 -9.43 -25.72 -3.05
C VAL A 394 -8.06 -25.06 -2.86
N THR A 395 -7.43 -24.77 -3.99
CA THR A 395 -6.24 -23.91 -4.09
C THR A 395 -6.49 -22.79 -5.09
N ALA A 396 -5.68 -21.73 -5.03
CA ALA A 396 -5.73 -20.63 -5.98
C ALA A 396 -5.52 -21.14 -7.40
N GLY A 397 -6.54 -20.98 -8.25
CA GLY A 397 -6.50 -21.46 -9.63
C GLY A 397 -6.45 -22.98 -9.78
N GLN A 398 -6.72 -23.74 -8.71
CA GLN A 398 -6.67 -25.20 -8.70
C GLN A 398 -5.30 -25.76 -9.10
N GLN A 399 -4.22 -25.03 -8.77
CA GLN A 399 -2.84 -25.44 -9.03
C GLN A 399 -2.29 -26.35 -7.92
N ASP A 400 -1.31 -27.17 -8.27
CA ASP A 400 -0.55 -28.01 -7.34
C ASP A 400 0.61 -27.21 -6.71
N TYR A 401 0.29 -26.48 -5.63
CA TYR A 401 1.28 -25.71 -4.88
C TYR A 401 2.26 -26.59 -4.09
N ALA A 402 1.94 -27.87 -3.86
CA ALA A 402 2.83 -28.80 -3.22
C ALA A 402 4.01 -29.15 -4.13
N GLU A 403 3.73 -29.48 -5.40
CA GLU A 403 4.76 -29.69 -6.40
C GLU A 403 5.59 -28.42 -6.62
N ARG A 404 4.94 -27.26 -6.74
CA ARG A 404 5.61 -25.96 -6.90
C ARG A 404 6.58 -25.67 -5.75
N MET A 405 6.17 -25.88 -4.50
CA MET A 405 7.04 -25.65 -3.33
C MET A 405 8.28 -26.56 -3.36
N ASN A 406 8.12 -27.83 -3.74
CA ASN A 406 9.25 -28.76 -3.87
C ASN A 406 10.26 -28.30 -4.95
N GLN A 407 9.78 -27.76 -6.07
CA GLN A 407 10.65 -27.21 -7.12
C GLN A 407 11.40 -25.96 -6.65
N ILE A 408 10.71 -25.05 -5.94
CA ILE A 408 11.30 -23.84 -5.35
C ILE A 408 12.38 -24.19 -4.32
N GLN A 409 12.10 -25.13 -3.43
CA GLN A 409 13.05 -25.56 -2.38
C GLN A 409 14.35 -26.10 -2.97
N LYS A 410 14.27 -26.94 -4.02
CA LYS A 410 15.45 -27.49 -4.71
C LYS A 410 16.33 -26.40 -5.33
N GLN A 411 15.74 -25.33 -5.86
CA GLN A 411 16.50 -24.20 -6.39
C GLN A 411 17.12 -23.33 -5.30
N LYS A 412 16.39 -23.10 -4.20
CA LYS A 412 16.88 -22.36 -3.03
C LYS A 412 18.18 -22.95 -2.50
N GLU A 413 18.20 -24.27 -2.32
CA GLU A 413 19.37 -25.02 -1.85
C GLU A 413 20.56 -24.91 -2.84
N THR A 414 20.27 -24.92 -4.13
CA THR A 414 21.28 -24.75 -5.18
C THR A 414 21.88 -23.33 -5.15
N TYR A 415 21.05 -22.31 -4.99
CA TYR A 415 21.47 -20.91 -4.94
C TYR A 415 22.34 -20.61 -3.70
N TYR A 416 21.91 -21.03 -2.50
CA TYR A 416 22.70 -20.84 -1.29
C TYR A 416 24.07 -21.53 -1.37
N LYS A 417 24.13 -22.71 -2.00
CA LYS A 417 25.39 -23.41 -2.27
C LYS A 417 26.32 -22.61 -3.19
N GLN A 418 25.79 -21.86 -4.16
CA GLN A 418 26.58 -21.00 -5.05
C GLN A 418 27.12 -19.77 -4.35
N GLN A 419 26.35 -19.15 -3.47
CA GLN A 419 26.74 -17.92 -2.76
C GLN A 419 27.77 -18.15 -1.65
N GLY A 420 28.26 -19.39 -1.47
CA GLY A 420 29.18 -19.73 -0.39
C GLY A 420 28.57 -19.52 1.01
N ILE A 421 27.25 -19.33 1.07
CA ILE A 421 26.50 -19.19 2.31
C ILE A 421 26.56 -20.57 2.98
N ALA A 422 27.40 -20.68 4.01
CA ALA A 422 27.44 -21.86 4.85
C ALA A 422 26.01 -22.08 5.37
N PRO A 423 25.47 -23.31 5.35
CA PRO A 423 24.16 -23.61 5.92
C PRO A 423 24.17 -23.58 7.47
N GLY A 424 24.91 -22.63 8.05
CA GLY A 424 24.98 -22.29 9.46
C GLY A 424 26.39 -22.23 10.04
N VAL A 425 26.52 -21.42 11.10
CA VAL A 425 27.73 -21.29 11.90
C VAL A 425 28.14 -22.65 12.51
N PRO A 426 29.43 -22.92 12.69
CA PRO A 426 29.90 -24.14 13.37
C PRO A 426 29.45 -24.10 14.83
N THR A 427 28.45 -24.87 15.22
CA THR A 427 28.13 -25.04 16.64
C THR A 427 29.19 -25.93 17.30
N MET A 428 29.74 -25.44 18.41
CA MET A 428 30.70 -26.15 19.28
C MET A 428 30.31 -27.60 19.54
N LYS A 429 31.31 -28.48 19.46
CA LYS A 429 31.26 -29.92 19.73
C LYS A 429 30.80 -30.18 21.18
N GLY A 430 29.61 -30.75 21.38
CA GLY A 430 29.24 -31.34 22.67
C GLY A 430 27.78 -31.20 23.09
N ALA A 431 26.89 -31.98 22.48
CA ALA A 431 25.70 -32.50 23.15
C ALA A 431 25.19 -33.72 22.36
N TYR A 432 24.85 -34.79 23.09
CA TYR A 432 24.29 -36.08 22.67
C TYR A 432 25.28 -37.22 22.34
N GLY A 433 25.61 -37.98 23.39
CA GLY A 433 25.57 -39.45 23.42
C GLY A 433 26.61 -40.22 22.60
N ASP A 434 27.83 -40.35 23.13
CA ASP A 434 28.86 -41.24 22.59
C ASP A 434 28.43 -42.73 22.66
N PRO A 435 28.60 -43.54 21.59
CA PRO A 435 28.27 -44.98 21.54
C PRO A 435 29.15 -45.90 22.42
N GLU A 436 30.08 -45.36 23.19
CA GLU A 436 30.96 -46.17 24.04
C GLU A 436 30.24 -46.79 25.25
N ASN A 437 28.98 -46.43 25.51
CA ASN A 437 28.18 -46.95 26.64
C ASN A 437 27.16 -48.05 26.30
N THR A 438 27.09 -48.56 25.05
CA THR A 438 26.19 -49.68 24.71
C THR A 438 26.88 -50.92 24.14
N GLY A 439 28.17 -50.84 23.79
CA GLY A 439 28.98 -52.01 23.43
C GLY A 439 28.55 -52.75 22.15
N VAL A 440 27.77 -52.14 21.25
CA VAL A 440 27.37 -52.75 19.97
C VAL A 440 27.65 -51.79 18.82
N GLY A 441 28.52 -52.19 17.89
CA GLY A 441 28.94 -51.39 16.74
C GLY A 441 27.89 -51.31 15.61
N TYR A 442 27.93 -50.22 14.85
CA TYR A 442 26.95 -49.79 13.83
C TYR A 442 26.68 -50.74 12.63
N ASN A 443 27.28 -51.94 12.56
CA ASN A 443 27.27 -52.78 11.37
C ASN A 443 26.58 -54.16 11.53
N THR A 444 25.71 -54.36 12.51
CA THR A 444 25.06 -55.68 12.75
C THR A 444 23.54 -55.73 12.60
N VAL A 445 22.88 -54.75 11.96
CA VAL A 445 21.43 -54.84 11.73
C VAL A 445 21.07 -54.48 10.28
N ILE A 446 20.72 -55.54 9.53
CA ILE A 446 20.03 -55.65 8.22
C ILE A 446 20.92 -55.63 6.97
N THR A 447 21.10 -56.81 6.37
CA THR A 447 21.82 -57.07 5.10
C THR A 447 20.90 -57.40 3.92
N GLU A 448 19.58 -57.31 4.05
CA GLU A 448 18.65 -57.52 2.93
C GLU A 448 17.51 -56.49 2.98
N LEU A 449 17.37 -55.68 1.91
CA LEU A 449 16.22 -54.80 1.69
C LEU A 449 15.04 -55.68 1.25
N GLY A 450 14.13 -55.94 2.19
CA GLY A 450 12.87 -56.65 1.92
C GLY A 450 11.90 -55.83 1.08
N ASP A 451 10.99 -56.53 0.40
CA ASP A 451 9.88 -55.97 -0.36
C ASP A 451 9.08 -54.94 0.46
N HIS A 452 8.96 -53.72 -0.08
CA HIS A 452 8.24 -52.59 0.52
C HIS A 452 6.75 -52.55 0.14
N SER A 453 6.17 -53.70 -0.20
CA SER A 453 4.72 -53.83 -0.33
C SER A 453 4.06 -53.71 1.06
N VAL A 454 2.99 -52.93 1.12
CA VAL A 454 2.28 -52.64 2.38
C VAL A 454 1.59 -53.93 2.87
N PRO A 455 1.82 -54.39 4.12
CA PRO A 455 1.21 -55.61 4.62
C PRO A 455 -0.32 -55.52 4.65
N GLU A 456 -0.98 -56.62 4.30
CA GLU A 456 -2.44 -56.73 4.30
C GLU A 456 -2.98 -56.53 5.73
N GLY A 457 -3.70 -55.41 5.96
CA GLY A 457 -4.21 -54.99 7.27
C GLY A 457 -3.81 -53.58 7.73
N TRP A 458 -2.93 -52.88 7.02
CA TRP A 458 -2.63 -51.45 7.26
C TRP A 458 -3.54 -50.52 6.45
N ILE A 459 -3.84 -49.32 6.98
CA ILE A 459 -4.77 -48.35 6.38
C ILE A 459 -4.28 -47.96 4.97
N GLN A 460 -5.00 -48.41 3.95
CA GLN A 460 -4.84 -47.97 2.57
C GLN A 460 -5.89 -46.90 2.23
N THR A 461 -5.61 -46.08 1.22
CA THR A 461 -6.56 -45.10 0.65
C THR A 461 -7.94 -45.71 0.44
N PRO A 462 -9.05 -45.00 0.72
CA PRO A 462 -10.39 -45.60 0.66
C PRO A 462 -10.72 -46.11 -0.74
N LYS A 463 -11.11 -47.38 -0.86
CA LYS A 463 -11.87 -47.87 -2.01
C LYS A 463 -13.33 -47.50 -1.82
N HIS A 464 -13.98 -47.08 -2.91
CA HIS A 464 -15.43 -46.86 -2.92
C HIS A 464 -16.17 -48.13 -2.49
N ASN A 465 -17.13 -47.97 -1.58
CA ASN A 465 -17.99 -49.05 -1.13
C ASN A 465 -18.97 -49.44 -2.25
N THR A 466 -18.95 -50.69 -2.69
CA THR A 466 -19.82 -51.22 -3.76
C THR A 466 -21.04 -51.97 -3.23
N THR A 467 -21.38 -51.81 -1.95
CA THR A 467 -22.55 -52.49 -1.35
C THR A 467 -23.65 -51.46 -1.10
N GLU A 468 -24.76 -51.61 -1.82
CA GLU A 468 -25.96 -50.80 -1.66
C GLU A 468 -26.62 -51.10 -0.30
N GLY A 469 -26.79 -50.09 0.56
CA GLY A 469 -27.74 -50.16 1.69
C GLY A 469 -27.23 -50.13 3.14
N ASN A 470 -26.01 -49.68 3.46
CA ASN A 470 -25.63 -49.39 4.85
C ASN A 470 -25.28 -47.90 5.03
N GLU A 471 -26.12 -47.15 5.74
CA GLU A 471 -25.85 -45.77 6.17
C GLU A 471 -25.13 -45.75 7.53
N PRO A 472 -23.88 -45.26 7.61
CA PRO A 472 -23.32 -44.73 8.85
C PRO A 472 -23.80 -43.28 9.02
N GLY A 473 -24.35 -42.96 10.20
CA GLY A 473 -24.93 -41.66 10.53
C GLY A 473 -24.02 -40.47 10.22
N ALA A 474 -24.63 -39.43 9.63
CA ALA A 474 -23.94 -38.26 9.13
C ALA A 474 -23.21 -37.46 10.24
N PRO A 475 -21.91 -37.16 10.09
CA PRO A 475 -21.35 -35.96 10.66
C PRO A 475 -22.06 -34.76 10.02
N ILE A 476 -22.61 -33.87 10.83
CA ILE A 476 -23.22 -32.63 10.36
C ILE A 476 -22.11 -31.74 9.80
N SER A 477 -21.90 -31.80 8.49
CA SER A 477 -21.10 -30.84 7.73
C SER A 477 -22.02 -29.71 7.29
N TRP A 478 -21.91 -28.54 7.91
CA TRP A 478 -22.54 -27.33 7.39
C TRP A 478 -21.79 -26.89 6.14
N ASN A 479 -22.30 -27.37 4.99
CA ASN A 479 -22.18 -26.90 3.60
C ASN A 479 -21.88 -28.08 2.65
N ASP A 480 -22.67 -28.18 1.58
CA ASP A 480 -22.35 -28.94 0.35
C ASP A 480 -20.88 -28.69 -0.04
N PRO A 481 -20.14 -29.66 -0.62
CA PRO A 481 -18.84 -29.38 -1.21
C PRO A 481 -19.02 -28.31 -2.30
N THR A 482 -18.81 -27.05 -1.92
CA THR A 482 -18.87 -25.91 -2.82
C THR A 482 -17.96 -26.24 -3.99
N ASN A 483 -18.51 -26.23 -5.20
CA ASN A 483 -17.75 -26.39 -6.45
C ASN A 483 -16.34 -25.81 -6.27
N PRO A 484 -15.25 -26.61 -6.40
CA PRO A 484 -13.89 -26.12 -6.17
C PRO A 484 -13.52 -24.95 -7.10
N GLU A 485 -14.25 -24.77 -8.21
CA GLU A 485 -14.15 -23.60 -9.07
C GLU A 485 -14.77 -22.31 -8.47
N ASN A 486 -15.55 -22.39 -7.39
CA ASN A 486 -16.26 -21.27 -6.75
C ASN A 486 -16.44 -21.43 -5.23
N PRO A 487 -15.35 -21.56 -4.46
CA PRO A 487 -15.43 -21.54 -3.00
C PRO A 487 -16.04 -20.22 -2.52
N GLN A 488 -16.85 -20.24 -1.47
CA GLN A 488 -17.41 -19.02 -0.88
C GLN A 488 -16.38 -18.37 0.08
N PRO A 489 -16.38 -17.03 0.25
CA PRO A 489 -15.63 -16.38 1.31
C PRO A 489 -15.88 -17.03 2.68
N GLY A 490 -14.82 -17.20 3.49
CA GLY A 490 -14.86 -17.97 4.73
C GLY A 490 -14.60 -19.48 4.57
N TYR A 491 -14.49 -19.99 3.34
CA TYR A 491 -14.18 -21.40 3.10
C TYR A 491 -12.84 -21.81 3.73
N GLY A 492 -12.84 -22.98 4.35
CA GLY A 492 -11.65 -23.63 4.87
C GLY A 492 -11.22 -23.16 6.26
N TYR A 493 -11.95 -22.23 6.87
CA TYR A 493 -11.76 -21.91 8.27
C TYR A 493 -12.49 -22.92 9.17
N VAL A 494 -11.80 -23.39 10.20
CA VAL A 494 -12.30 -24.33 11.21
C VAL A 494 -12.20 -23.67 12.57
N ASP A 495 -13.35 -23.40 13.18
CA ASP A 495 -13.47 -22.87 14.54
C ASP A 495 -12.88 -23.85 15.57
N ASN A 496 -12.31 -23.30 16.64
CA ASN A 496 -11.91 -24.06 17.82
C ASN A 496 -12.90 -23.78 18.98
N ASP A 497 -13.23 -24.80 19.77
CA ASP A 497 -14.27 -24.75 20.83
C ASP A 497 -13.85 -23.90 22.05
N THR A 498 -12.62 -23.38 22.05
CA THR A 498 -12.04 -22.49 23.08
C THR A 498 -11.97 -21.02 22.64
N THR A 499 -12.65 -20.63 21.56
CA THR A 499 -12.57 -19.30 20.94
C THR A 499 -12.93 -18.17 21.92
N LYS A 500 -11.91 -17.41 22.34
CA LYS A 500 -12.06 -16.10 22.96
C LYS A 500 -11.47 -15.08 22.01
N GLU A 501 -12.33 -14.30 21.35
CA GLU A 501 -11.87 -13.20 20.51
C GLU A 501 -11.63 -11.94 21.36
N GLU A 502 -10.48 -11.30 21.19
CA GLU A 502 -10.13 -10.06 21.88
C GLU A 502 -9.94 -8.94 20.85
N THR A 503 -10.68 -7.84 21.03
CA THR A 503 -10.63 -6.68 20.12
C THR A 503 -9.86 -5.54 20.76
N PHE A 504 -8.91 -5.00 20.01
CA PHE A 504 -8.05 -3.89 20.36
C PHE A 504 -8.29 -2.73 19.39
N PHE A 505 -8.58 -1.55 19.92
CA PHE A 505 -8.89 -0.33 19.16
C PHE A 505 -7.69 0.62 19.20
N TYR A 506 -7.29 1.10 18.03
CA TYR A 506 -6.09 1.91 17.84
C TYR A 506 -6.43 3.40 17.89
N HIS A 507 -5.68 4.14 18.69
CA HIS A 507 -5.77 5.59 18.80
C HIS A 507 -4.47 6.22 18.36
N SER A 508 -4.45 6.65 17.10
CA SER A 508 -3.25 7.22 16.47
C SER A 508 -3.12 8.72 16.70
N ASP A 509 -1.88 9.21 16.60
CA ASP A 509 -1.56 10.64 16.47
C ASP A 509 -1.88 11.19 15.06
N HIS A 510 -1.38 12.38 14.74
CA HIS A 510 -1.60 13.05 13.46
C HIS A 510 -0.88 12.38 12.28
N LEU A 511 0.15 11.58 12.52
CA LEU A 511 0.90 10.83 11.51
C LEU A 511 0.39 9.40 11.32
N GLY A 512 -0.63 9.00 12.07
CA GLY A 512 -1.13 7.63 12.09
C GLY A 512 -0.35 6.69 13.02
N SER A 513 0.66 7.19 13.75
CA SER A 513 1.40 6.38 14.72
C SER A 513 0.53 6.05 15.93
N THR A 514 0.56 4.80 16.37
CA THR A 514 -0.23 4.33 17.52
C THR A 514 0.19 5.04 18.80
N SER A 515 -0.67 5.85 19.42
CA SER A 515 -0.37 6.47 20.72
C SER A 515 -0.96 5.67 21.88
N TYR A 516 -2.21 5.22 21.74
CA TYR A 516 -2.89 4.39 22.73
C TYR A 516 -3.62 3.23 22.06
N ILE A 517 -3.74 2.11 22.78
CA ILE A 517 -4.64 1.02 22.43
C ILE A 517 -5.59 0.77 23.58
N THR A 518 -6.86 0.54 23.25
CA THR A 518 -7.89 0.18 24.23
C THR A 518 -8.57 -1.14 23.90
N ASP A 519 -8.96 -1.91 24.90
CA ASP A 519 -9.73 -3.14 24.72
C ASP A 519 -11.22 -2.87 24.35
N SER A 520 -12.01 -3.94 24.22
CA SER A 520 -13.44 -3.87 23.90
C SER A 520 -14.31 -3.19 24.97
N LYS A 521 -13.75 -2.91 26.16
CA LYS A 521 -14.41 -2.21 27.28
C LYS A 521 -13.90 -0.78 27.44
N GLY A 522 -13.00 -0.32 26.56
CA GLY A 522 -12.37 0.99 26.63
C GLY A 522 -11.24 1.09 27.66
N ASN A 523 -10.78 -0.02 28.24
CA ASN A 523 -9.61 0.01 29.13
C ASN A 523 -8.34 0.22 28.31
N ILE A 524 -7.42 1.05 28.79
CA ILE A 524 -6.12 1.29 28.15
C ILE A 524 -5.25 0.06 28.35
N THR A 525 -4.77 -0.53 27.25
CA THR A 525 -3.93 -1.74 27.24
C THR A 525 -2.52 -1.48 26.74
N GLN A 526 -2.31 -0.42 25.96
CA GLN A 526 -0.99 -0.03 25.45
C GLN A 526 -0.86 1.49 25.35
N TYR A 527 0.35 1.99 25.57
CA TYR A 527 0.77 3.36 25.32
C TYR A 527 2.18 3.37 24.72
N ASP A 528 2.31 3.99 23.56
CA ASP A 528 3.59 4.17 22.88
C ASP A 528 3.86 5.66 22.68
N ALA A 529 5.13 6.04 22.81
CA ALA A 529 5.62 7.37 22.44
C ALA A 529 6.91 7.24 21.65
N TYR A 530 7.11 8.13 20.67
CA TYR A 530 8.19 8.02 19.69
C TYR A 530 9.13 9.22 19.73
N LEU A 531 10.39 8.97 19.38
CA LEU A 531 11.29 10.00 18.84
C LEU A 531 10.90 10.29 17.38
N PRO A 532 11.36 11.40 16.79
CA PRO A 532 10.84 11.89 15.51
C PRO A 532 10.89 10.89 14.34
N TYR A 533 11.94 10.07 14.24
CA TYR A 533 12.11 9.09 13.16
C TYR A 533 11.57 7.68 13.51
N GLY A 534 10.74 7.58 14.55
CA GLY A 534 10.00 6.36 14.89
C GLY A 534 10.63 5.44 15.95
N GLU A 535 11.80 5.79 16.50
CA GLU A 535 12.37 5.06 17.63
C GLU A 535 11.45 5.20 18.85
N LEU A 536 11.16 4.10 19.55
CA LEU A 536 10.28 4.13 20.73
C LEU A 536 10.97 4.84 21.90
N LEU A 537 10.40 5.97 22.36
CA LEU A 537 10.77 6.64 23.61
C LEU A 537 10.14 5.96 24.83
N VAL A 538 8.91 5.48 24.67
CA VAL A 538 8.15 4.72 25.67
C VAL A 538 7.39 3.61 24.94
N ASP A 539 7.43 2.40 25.49
CA ASP A 539 6.63 1.25 25.07
C ASP A 539 6.06 0.61 26.34
N GLU A 540 4.77 0.79 26.57
CA GLU A 540 4.08 0.30 27.75
C GLU A 540 2.85 -0.52 27.36
N HIS A 541 2.75 -1.74 27.85
CA HIS A 541 1.57 -2.58 27.66
C HIS A 541 1.16 -3.29 28.97
N SER A 542 -0.13 -3.62 29.08
CA SER A 542 -0.68 -4.37 30.22
C SER A 542 -1.44 -5.63 29.82
N SER A 543 -1.73 -5.79 28.53
CA SER A 543 -2.25 -7.03 27.96
C SER A 543 -1.15 -8.07 27.80
N SER A 544 -1.54 -9.35 27.70
CA SER A 544 -0.65 -10.43 27.26
C SER A 544 -0.20 -10.30 25.81
N GLU A 545 -0.85 -9.41 25.07
CA GLU A 545 -0.61 -9.14 23.66
C GLU A 545 -0.06 -7.73 23.51
N ASP A 546 1.12 -7.61 22.92
CA ASP A 546 1.68 -6.35 22.41
C ASP A 546 1.33 -6.26 20.91
N MET A 547 0.75 -5.14 20.51
CA MET A 547 0.37 -4.93 19.11
C MET A 547 1.55 -4.37 18.32
N PRO A 548 1.96 -5.03 17.22
CA PRO A 548 3.19 -4.68 16.52
C PRO A 548 3.06 -3.46 15.61
N TYR A 549 1.84 -2.92 15.40
CA TYR A 549 1.61 -1.78 14.53
C TYR A 549 1.80 -0.47 15.29
N LYS A 550 2.98 0.14 15.16
CA LYS A 550 3.46 1.23 16.00
C LYS A 550 3.59 2.54 15.19
N PHE A 551 4.79 2.98 14.84
CA PHE A 551 5.05 4.22 14.09
C PHE A 551 4.39 4.20 12.70
N ASN A 552 3.69 5.28 12.32
CA ASN A 552 2.84 5.41 11.13
C ASN A 552 1.84 4.25 10.90
N GLY A 553 1.50 3.51 11.96
CA GLY A 553 0.65 2.31 11.85
C GLY A 553 1.32 1.13 11.13
N LYS A 554 2.63 1.19 10.90
CA LYS A 554 3.45 0.14 10.30
C LYS A 554 3.89 -0.90 11.31
N GLU A 555 4.08 -2.12 10.83
CA GLU A 555 4.51 -3.23 11.66
C GLU A 555 5.99 -3.08 12.02
N MET A 556 6.28 -3.10 13.33
CA MET A 556 7.64 -3.23 13.86
C MET A 556 8.01 -4.71 13.89
N ASP A 557 9.04 -5.08 13.14
CA ASP A 557 9.67 -6.39 13.25
C ASP A 557 10.59 -6.41 14.47
N ALA A 558 10.05 -6.83 15.62
CA ALA A 558 10.78 -6.87 16.89
C ALA A 558 12.09 -7.68 16.80
N GLU A 559 12.17 -8.64 15.89
CA GLU A 559 13.35 -9.48 15.67
C GLU A 559 14.53 -8.71 15.06
N THR A 560 14.26 -7.64 14.31
CA THR A 560 15.27 -6.86 13.57
C THR A 560 15.30 -5.38 13.94
N GLY A 561 14.27 -4.89 14.63
CA GLY A 561 14.11 -3.47 14.98
C GLY A 561 13.74 -2.57 13.80
N LEU A 562 13.23 -3.14 12.70
CA LEU A 562 12.87 -2.41 11.48
C LEU A 562 11.36 -2.28 11.32
N TYR A 563 10.90 -1.17 10.74
CA TYR A 563 9.53 -1.02 10.30
C TYR A 563 9.36 -1.44 8.85
N TYR A 564 8.40 -2.31 8.55
CA TYR A 564 8.06 -2.68 7.18
C TYR A 564 7.02 -1.72 6.57
N TYR A 565 7.38 -1.06 5.46
CA TYR A 565 6.50 -0.09 4.81
C TYR A 565 5.83 -0.59 3.52
N GLY A 566 6.27 -1.71 2.96
CA GLY A 566 5.84 -2.19 1.65
C GLY A 566 7.06 -2.40 0.76
N ALA A 567 7.57 -1.31 0.19
CA ALA A 567 8.73 -1.35 -0.69
C ALA A 567 10.07 -1.37 0.05
N ARG A 568 10.15 -0.75 1.24
CA ARG A 568 11.40 -0.61 2.01
C ARG A 568 11.19 -0.88 3.50
N TYR A 569 12.31 -1.04 4.20
CA TYR A 569 12.37 -1.17 5.66
C TYR A 569 12.99 0.08 6.27
N LEU A 570 12.31 0.73 7.20
CA LEU A 570 12.86 1.89 7.92
C LEU A 570 13.64 1.40 9.12
N ASN A 571 14.89 1.85 9.25
CA ASN A 571 15.66 1.74 10.48
C ASN A 571 15.47 3.04 11.30
N PRO A 572 14.66 3.02 12.36
CA PRO A 572 14.36 4.21 13.15
C PRO A 572 15.57 4.72 13.96
N VAL A 573 16.55 3.86 14.26
CA VAL A 573 17.76 4.22 15.02
C VAL A 573 18.71 5.04 14.16
N THR A 574 18.91 4.65 12.90
CA THR A 574 19.78 5.37 11.96
C THR A 574 19.07 6.48 11.20
N CYS A 575 17.73 6.56 11.29
CA CYS A 575 16.87 7.51 10.58
C CYS A 575 16.83 7.29 9.06
N LEU A 576 17.21 6.09 8.58
CA LEU A 576 17.38 5.81 7.15
C LEU A 576 16.58 4.59 6.70
N TRP A 577 16.19 4.60 5.43
CA TRP A 577 15.70 3.41 4.75
C TRP A 577 16.82 2.39 4.51
N TYR A 578 16.45 1.11 4.56
CA TYR A 578 17.21 0.03 3.97
C TYR A 578 16.69 -0.26 2.57
N GLY A 579 17.62 -0.34 1.62
CA GLY A 579 17.34 -0.43 0.19
C GLY A 579 17.28 0.95 -0.46
N VAL A 580 17.65 1.02 -1.74
CA VAL A 580 17.53 2.24 -2.56
C VAL A 580 16.06 2.53 -2.85
N ASP A 581 15.69 3.82 -2.83
CA ASP A 581 14.35 4.26 -3.23
C ASP A 581 13.98 3.73 -4.64
N PRO A 582 12.88 2.98 -4.80
CA PRO A 582 12.43 2.53 -6.12
C PRO A 582 12.10 3.66 -7.09
N LEU A 583 11.93 4.89 -6.58
CA LEU A 583 11.69 6.11 -7.35
C LEU A 583 12.85 7.12 -7.23
N ALA A 584 14.07 6.67 -6.88
CA ALA A 584 15.23 7.55 -6.67
C ALA A 584 15.48 8.51 -7.84
N GLU A 585 15.27 8.08 -9.09
CA GLU A 585 15.44 8.91 -10.27
C GLU A 585 14.48 10.10 -10.36
N LYS A 586 13.40 10.11 -9.57
CA LYS A 586 12.45 11.22 -9.45
C LYS A 586 12.87 12.27 -8.43
N TYR A 587 13.68 11.89 -7.43
CA TYR A 587 14.11 12.75 -6.32
C TYR A 587 15.62 13.00 -6.41
N LYS A 588 16.07 13.60 -7.52
CA LYS A 588 17.51 13.75 -7.82
C LYS A 588 18.23 14.67 -6.84
N GLU A 589 17.49 15.44 -6.06
CA GLU A 589 17.95 16.38 -5.05
C GLU A 589 18.01 15.79 -3.63
N ILE A 590 17.53 14.55 -3.42
CA ILE A 590 17.51 13.87 -2.12
C ILE A 590 18.22 12.51 -2.24
N GLY A 591 19.01 12.14 -1.23
CA GLY A 591 19.65 10.83 -1.18
C GLY A 591 18.65 9.69 -1.09
N SER A 592 18.90 8.58 -1.79
CA SER A 592 17.95 7.46 -1.95
C SER A 592 17.56 6.71 -0.65
N TYR A 593 18.20 7.03 0.47
CA TYR A 593 17.96 6.40 1.77
C TYR A 593 17.25 7.33 2.77
N VAL A 594 17.03 8.59 2.41
CA VAL A 594 16.49 9.61 3.31
C VAL A 594 15.01 9.35 3.59
N TYR A 595 14.65 9.33 4.87
CA TYR A 595 13.26 9.18 5.29
C TYR A 595 12.56 10.54 5.26
N CYS A 596 11.50 10.65 4.45
CA CYS A 596 10.59 11.81 4.44
C CYS A 596 11.31 13.17 4.31
N ALA A 597 12.33 13.25 3.46
CA ALA A 597 13.14 14.47 3.27
C ALA A 597 13.61 15.12 4.58
N ASP A 598 13.90 14.30 5.60
CA ASP A 598 14.26 14.72 6.96
C ASP A 598 13.22 15.57 7.70
N ASN A 599 11.95 15.51 7.30
CA ASN A 599 10.84 16.16 7.98
C ASN A 599 9.80 15.14 8.51
N PRO A 600 10.20 14.21 9.40
CA PRO A 600 9.35 13.09 9.81
C PRO A 600 8.19 13.47 10.74
N ILE A 601 8.13 14.73 11.20
CA ILE A 601 7.04 15.23 12.05
C ILE A 601 5.86 15.71 11.22
N ASN A 602 6.12 16.19 9.99
CA ASN A 602 5.11 16.73 9.09
C ASN A 602 4.79 15.77 7.94
N LEU A 603 5.73 14.89 7.58
CA LEU A 603 5.63 13.97 6.45
C LEU A 603 5.61 12.52 6.93
N PHE A 604 4.96 11.67 6.14
CA PHE A 604 5.02 10.22 6.28
C PHE A 604 5.06 9.59 4.89
N ASP A 605 5.69 8.41 4.79
CA ASP A 605 5.70 7.59 3.59
C ASP A 605 4.66 6.46 3.73
N PRO A 606 3.60 6.39 2.91
CA PRO A 606 2.56 5.37 3.06
C PRO A 606 2.97 3.97 2.62
N ASP A 607 3.96 3.81 1.73
CA ASP A 607 4.26 2.52 1.08
C ASP A 607 5.77 2.25 0.93
N GLY A 608 6.61 3.17 1.39
CA GLY A 608 8.06 3.11 1.26
C GLY A 608 8.57 3.51 -0.12
N GLN A 609 7.75 4.03 -1.03
CA GLN A 609 8.20 4.49 -2.36
C GLN A 609 8.16 6.02 -2.49
N LYS A 610 7.31 6.69 -1.73
CA LYS A 610 6.99 8.10 -1.98
C LYS A 610 6.31 8.75 -0.78
N PHE A 611 6.75 9.94 -0.42
CA PHE A 611 6.00 10.84 0.47
C PHE A 611 5.08 11.70 -0.41
N ILE A 612 3.83 11.26 -0.63
CA ILE A 612 2.90 11.93 -1.57
C ILE A 612 1.72 12.60 -0.85
N TYR A 613 1.41 13.83 -1.31
CA TYR A 613 0.17 14.56 -1.05
C TYR A 613 -1.07 13.70 -1.30
N ASN A 614 -2.08 13.79 -0.44
CA ASN A 614 -3.24 12.90 -0.55
C ASN A 614 -4.26 13.31 -1.65
N ALA A 615 -5.32 12.52 -1.77
CA ALA A 615 -6.42 12.66 -2.74
C ALA A 615 -7.47 13.76 -2.39
N GLN A 616 -7.25 14.53 -1.33
CA GLN A 616 -7.80 15.89 -1.11
C GLN A 616 -6.71 16.97 -1.22
N GLY A 617 -5.53 16.59 -1.72
CA GLY A 617 -4.47 17.46 -2.22
C GLY A 617 -3.83 18.37 -1.20
N LYS A 618 -3.33 17.89 -0.06
CA LYS A 618 -2.48 18.74 0.81
C LYS A 618 -1.28 17.97 1.38
N PHE A 619 -0.08 18.53 1.52
CA PHE A 619 0.42 19.92 1.45
C PHE A 619 0.64 20.57 0.07
N LEU A 620 -0.37 21.29 -0.39
CA LEU A 620 -0.15 22.55 -1.12
C LEU A 620 0.45 23.55 -0.12
N ARG A 621 1.64 24.10 -0.39
CA ARG A 621 2.12 25.27 0.37
C ARG A 621 1.26 26.49 0.00
N LYS A 622 0.71 27.18 1.00
CA LYS A 622 0.24 28.57 0.89
C LYS A 622 1.24 29.44 1.63
N GLU A 623 2.09 30.17 0.90
CA GLU A 623 2.69 31.37 1.49
C GLU A 623 1.75 32.55 1.29
N GLY A 624 1.42 33.23 2.37
CA GLY A 624 0.75 34.52 2.30
C GLY A 624 -0.75 34.47 1.95
N LYS A 625 -1.38 35.63 1.88
CA LYS A 625 -2.82 35.81 1.62
C LYS A 625 -3.15 35.61 0.13
N ASP A 626 -2.26 34.98 -0.62
CA ASP A 626 -2.11 35.17 -2.06
C ASP A 626 -2.21 33.77 -2.69
N ASN A 627 -3.22 33.55 -3.55
CA ASN A 627 -3.59 32.23 -4.09
C ASN A 627 -2.60 31.70 -5.16
N LEU A 628 -1.30 31.59 -4.84
CA LEU A 628 -0.22 31.20 -5.75
C LEU A 628 0.27 29.77 -5.53
N VAL A 629 0.77 29.13 -6.60
CA VAL A 629 1.41 27.80 -6.60
C VAL A 629 2.91 27.99 -6.87
N TYR A 630 3.75 27.28 -6.11
CA TYR A 630 5.22 27.39 -6.18
C TYR A 630 5.83 26.07 -6.62
N ILE A 631 6.96 26.14 -7.34
CA ILE A 631 7.81 24.99 -7.64
C ILE A 631 9.22 25.31 -7.15
N GLU A 632 9.89 24.30 -6.63
CA GLU A 632 11.30 24.35 -6.29
C GLU A 632 12.14 23.88 -7.49
N ARG A 633 13.02 24.75 -7.98
CA ARG A 633 14.05 24.40 -8.97
C ARG A 633 15.39 24.92 -8.48
N ASP A 634 16.43 24.09 -8.58
CA ASP A 634 17.81 24.44 -8.19
C ASP A 634 17.93 25.00 -6.75
N GLY A 635 17.15 24.46 -5.80
CA GLY A 635 17.13 24.94 -4.42
C GLY A 635 16.62 26.38 -4.24
N LYS A 636 15.93 26.92 -5.26
CA LYS A 636 15.21 28.19 -5.20
C LYS A 636 13.73 27.98 -5.44
N LEU A 637 12.94 28.45 -4.49
CA LEU A 637 11.52 28.70 -4.68
C LEU A 637 11.36 29.74 -5.78
N THR A 638 10.84 29.31 -6.92
CA THR A 638 10.47 30.23 -7.99
C THR A 638 8.95 30.33 -7.95
N GLN A 639 8.42 31.51 -7.62
CA GLN A 639 7.03 31.83 -7.94
C GLN A 639 6.88 31.56 -9.44
N LEU A 640 5.89 30.76 -9.84
CA LEU A 640 5.57 30.62 -11.26
C LEU A 640 5.11 31.99 -11.79
N ILE A 641 6.05 32.79 -12.29
CA ILE A 641 5.82 33.86 -13.26
C ILE A 641 6.35 33.41 -14.64
N ASP A 642 6.97 32.24 -14.75
CA ASP A 642 7.32 31.66 -16.04
C ASP A 642 6.38 30.52 -16.38
N HIS A 643 5.28 30.89 -17.03
CA HIS A 643 4.15 30.03 -17.35
C HIS A 643 4.46 28.97 -18.42
N GLY A 644 5.71 28.83 -18.88
CA GLY A 644 6.06 28.00 -20.03
C GLY A 644 5.41 28.54 -21.31
N ASN A 645 6.14 28.60 -22.42
CA ASN A 645 5.61 29.01 -23.74
C ASN A 645 4.95 30.41 -23.81
N GLY A 646 5.13 31.30 -22.82
CA GLY A 646 4.70 32.70 -22.87
C GLY A 646 3.23 32.98 -22.54
N MET A 647 2.56 32.11 -21.78
CA MET A 647 1.18 32.32 -21.28
C MET A 647 1.15 33.41 -20.19
N THR A 648 0.10 34.22 -20.12
CA THR A 648 -0.11 35.24 -19.05
C THR A 648 -0.90 34.66 -17.88
N ASP A 649 -0.86 35.30 -16.70
CA ASP A 649 -1.68 34.93 -15.54
C ASP A 649 -3.18 34.83 -15.85
N GLU A 650 -3.68 35.77 -16.66
CA GLU A 650 -5.08 35.77 -17.10
C GLU A 650 -5.37 34.54 -17.97
N GLN A 651 -4.49 34.23 -18.92
CA GLN A 651 -4.60 33.05 -19.77
C GLN A 651 -4.48 31.75 -18.98
N PHE A 652 -3.59 31.68 -17.99
CA PHE A 652 -3.44 30.51 -17.11
C PHE A 652 -4.70 30.28 -16.28
N ASN A 653 -5.27 31.33 -15.70
CA ASN A 653 -6.49 31.20 -14.91
C ASN A 653 -7.70 30.83 -15.77
N ILE A 654 -7.78 31.36 -17.00
CA ILE A 654 -8.79 30.96 -17.98
C ILE A 654 -8.59 29.49 -18.38
N ALA A 655 -7.35 29.05 -18.64
CA ALA A 655 -7.03 27.67 -18.96
C ALA A 655 -7.43 26.73 -17.81
N ALA A 656 -7.11 27.08 -16.57
CA ALA A 656 -7.47 26.31 -15.38
C ALA A 656 -8.98 26.25 -15.16
N HIS A 657 -9.68 27.36 -15.42
CA HIS A 657 -11.14 27.40 -15.39
C HIS A 657 -11.75 26.50 -16.48
N ILE A 658 -11.18 26.50 -17.69
CA ILE A 658 -11.62 25.59 -18.76
C ILE A 658 -11.40 24.14 -18.33
N VAL A 659 -10.22 23.78 -17.81
CA VAL A 659 -9.93 22.41 -17.32
C VAL A 659 -10.89 21.99 -16.20
N ASP A 660 -11.17 22.89 -15.24
CA ASP A 660 -12.14 22.63 -14.15
C ASP A 660 -13.55 22.37 -14.70
N VAL A 661 -14.04 23.23 -15.60
CA VAL A 661 -15.39 23.12 -16.18
C VAL A 661 -15.54 21.90 -17.10
N GLU A 662 -14.49 21.52 -17.82
CA GLU A 662 -14.48 20.32 -18.65
C GLU A 662 -14.37 19.04 -17.81
N SER A 663 -13.90 19.14 -16.57
CA SER A 663 -13.84 18.03 -15.62
C SER A 663 -15.20 17.80 -14.93
N SER A 664 -15.45 16.58 -14.50
CA SER A 664 -16.70 16.18 -13.83
C SER A 664 -16.58 16.23 -12.30
N ASP A 665 -15.86 17.21 -11.76
CA ASP A 665 -15.49 17.37 -10.34
C ASP A 665 -14.61 16.22 -9.79
N ALA A 666 -14.06 15.37 -10.66
CA ALA A 666 -13.11 14.32 -10.29
C ALA A 666 -11.67 14.89 -10.32
N PRO A 667 -10.95 14.94 -9.18
CA PRO A 667 -9.65 15.63 -9.10
C PRO A 667 -8.64 15.18 -10.18
N ASN A 668 -8.53 13.88 -10.43
CA ASN A 668 -7.57 13.34 -11.40
C ASN A 668 -8.00 13.53 -12.87
N GLU A 669 -9.26 13.88 -13.15
CA GLU A 669 -9.74 14.13 -14.52
C GLU A 669 -9.18 15.44 -15.05
N SER A 670 -9.12 16.48 -14.21
CA SER A 670 -8.50 17.77 -14.51
C SER A 670 -7.03 17.63 -14.91
N LEU A 671 -6.28 16.78 -14.20
CA LEU A 671 -4.89 16.45 -14.53
C LEU A 671 -4.77 15.88 -15.94
N TRP A 672 -5.58 14.87 -16.27
CA TRP A 672 -5.50 14.19 -17.57
C TRP A 672 -5.99 15.09 -18.72
N ILE A 673 -6.98 15.95 -18.49
CA ILE A 673 -7.43 16.94 -19.50
C ILE A 673 -6.29 17.92 -19.82
N ALA A 674 -5.57 18.41 -18.81
CA ALA A 674 -4.45 19.31 -19.01
C ALA A 674 -3.31 18.64 -19.81
N HIS A 675 -2.97 17.39 -19.50
CA HIS A 675 -1.97 16.61 -20.25
C HIS A 675 -2.38 16.34 -21.70
N ALA A 676 -3.63 15.93 -21.93
CA ALA A 676 -4.13 15.70 -23.29
C ALA A 676 -4.12 16.97 -24.14
N ALA A 677 -4.43 18.12 -23.52
CA ALA A 677 -4.34 19.42 -24.16
C ALA A 677 -2.89 19.82 -24.47
N ASN A 678 -1.94 19.48 -23.59
CA ASN A 678 -0.52 19.80 -23.80
C ASN A 678 0.10 18.93 -24.90
N ASN A 679 -0.21 17.63 -24.94
CA ASN A 679 0.22 16.75 -26.03
C ASN A 679 -0.25 17.21 -27.41
N ALA A 680 -1.43 17.84 -27.49
CA ALA A 680 -1.97 18.35 -28.75
C ALA A 680 -1.18 19.55 -29.30
N VAL A 681 -0.52 20.31 -28.42
CA VAL A 681 0.38 21.41 -28.80
C VAL A 681 1.64 20.88 -29.51
N ASP A 682 2.11 19.70 -29.12
CA ASP A 682 3.32 19.07 -29.65
C ASP A 682 3.09 18.23 -30.92
N ASP A 683 1.83 18.02 -31.32
CA ASP A 683 1.47 17.26 -32.52
C ASP A 683 1.74 18.07 -33.80
N LYS A 684 2.75 17.64 -34.57
CA LYS A 684 3.21 18.28 -35.82
C LYS A 684 2.21 18.16 -36.98
N ASP A 685 1.18 17.32 -36.88
CA ASP A 685 0.22 17.02 -37.94
C ASP A 685 -1.14 17.73 -37.78
N VAL A 686 -1.26 18.64 -36.79
CA VAL A 686 -2.48 19.44 -36.61
C VAL A 686 -2.44 20.69 -37.48
N ASN A 687 -2.93 20.53 -38.72
CA ASN A 687 -2.98 21.58 -39.72
C ASN A 687 -4.19 22.49 -39.49
N TYR A 688 -4.12 23.39 -38.51
CA TYR A 688 -5.10 24.47 -38.38
C TYR A 688 -4.89 25.51 -39.49
N ALA A 689 -5.99 26.04 -40.01
CA ALA A 689 -5.99 26.89 -41.20
C ALA A 689 -5.02 28.07 -41.07
N HIS A 690 -3.97 28.04 -41.89
CA HIS A 690 -3.06 29.15 -42.09
C HIS A 690 -3.79 30.30 -42.79
N VAL A 691 -4.10 31.39 -42.10
CA VAL A 691 -4.36 32.66 -42.80
C VAL A 691 -3.01 33.27 -43.16
N ARG A 692 -2.63 33.13 -44.44
CA ARG A 692 -1.54 33.89 -45.05
C ARG A 692 -1.87 35.38 -45.00
N VAL A 693 -1.13 36.16 -44.22
CA VAL A 693 -0.87 37.56 -44.62
C VAL A 693 0.30 37.51 -45.60
N LYS A 694 0.05 37.96 -46.82
CA LYS A 694 1.03 37.96 -47.91
C LYS A 694 2.20 38.87 -47.50
N GLY A 695 3.37 38.29 -47.17
CA GLY A 695 4.62 39.02 -46.95
C GLY A 695 5.15 39.09 -45.50
N GLY A 696 4.50 38.45 -44.51
CA GLY A 696 5.02 38.36 -43.13
C GLY A 696 5.64 36.97 -42.80
N PRO A 697 6.48 36.86 -41.75
CA PRO A 697 7.01 35.57 -41.29
C PRO A 697 5.88 34.62 -40.82
N ARG A 698 6.10 33.32 -41.00
CA ARG A 698 5.15 32.23 -40.69
C ARG A 698 5.41 31.64 -39.29
N VAL A 699 4.33 31.56 -38.51
CA VAL A 699 3.94 30.61 -37.43
C VAL A 699 4.77 30.56 -36.13
N LYS A 700 4.09 30.74 -34.98
CA LYS A 700 4.44 30.11 -33.70
C LYS A 700 3.34 29.09 -33.36
N ASN A 701 3.77 27.92 -32.89
CA ASN A 701 2.92 26.82 -32.42
C ASN A 701 1.94 27.30 -31.35
N HIS A 702 0.71 26.77 -31.36
CA HIS A 702 -0.33 27.14 -30.39
C HIS A 702 0.10 26.79 -28.95
N SER A 703 -0.12 27.67 -27.98
CA SER A 703 0.11 27.40 -26.55
C SER A 703 -1.00 26.51 -25.97
N LEU A 704 -0.75 25.84 -24.83
CA LEU A 704 -1.75 25.05 -24.09
C LEU A 704 -3.04 25.84 -23.84
N TYR A 705 -2.92 27.14 -23.54
CA TYR A 705 -4.05 28.05 -23.41
C TYR A 705 -4.86 28.18 -24.69
N GLU A 706 -4.21 28.38 -25.84
CA GLU A 706 -4.89 28.51 -27.12
C GLU A 706 -5.58 27.20 -27.51
N GLN A 707 -4.98 26.05 -27.16
CA GLN A 707 -5.59 24.74 -27.37
C GLN A 707 -6.85 24.54 -26.51
N LEU A 708 -6.77 24.85 -25.22
CA LEU A 708 -7.92 24.79 -24.31
C LEU A 708 -9.01 25.80 -24.72
N ASN A 709 -8.63 26.94 -25.28
CA ASN A 709 -9.56 27.96 -25.75
C ASN A 709 -10.07 27.72 -27.18
N ASP A 710 -9.62 26.68 -27.88
CA ASP A 710 -10.18 26.29 -29.17
C ASP A 710 -11.50 25.52 -28.98
N GLN A 711 -12.57 25.98 -29.66
CA GLN A 711 -13.87 25.30 -29.69
C GLN A 711 -13.84 23.93 -30.37
N ASN A 712 -12.77 23.62 -31.11
CA ASN A 712 -12.56 22.28 -31.65
C ASN A 712 -12.17 21.25 -30.57
N TYR A 713 -11.76 21.70 -29.37
CA TYR A 713 -11.24 20.83 -28.30
C TYR A 713 -12.03 20.97 -26.99
N SER A 714 -12.39 22.18 -26.58
CA SER A 714 -13.24 22.44 -25.40
C SER A 714 -14.73 22.47 -25.75
N THR A 715 -15.56 21.78 -24.97
CA THR A 715 -17.03 21.74 -25.09
C THR A 715 -17.72 22.92 -24.38
N THR A 716 -16.99 23.64 -23.53
CA THR A 716 -17.45 24.82 -22.79
C THR A 716 -17.82 25.94 -23.78
N PRO A 717 -19.05 26.47 -23.78
CA PRO A 717 -19.42 27.59 -24.65
C PRO A 717 -18.54 28.81 -24.41
N ALA A 718 -18.21 29.58 -25.46
CA ALA A 718 -17.38 30.79 -25.31
C ALA A 718 -17.93 31.76 -24.24
N SER A 719 -19.25 31.84 -24.05
CA SER A 719 -19.87 32.66 -23.00
C SER A 719 -19.61 32.19 -21.57
N ALA A 720 -19.29 30.91 -21.36
CA ALA A 720 -18.91 30.33 -20.07
C ALA A 720 -17.39 30.38 -19.80
N ARG A 721 -16.58 30.75 -20.81
CA ARG A 721 -15.12 30.92 -20.71
C ARG A 721 -14.68 32.29 -20.17
N VAL A 722 -15.61 33.26 -20.06
CA VAL A 722 -15.32 34.69 -19.82
C VAL A 722 -15.89 35.22 -18.49
N ALA A 723 -16.56 34.39 -17.69
CA ALA A 723 -17.00 34.80 -16.35
C ALA A 723 -15.82 34.75 -15.36
N TYR A 724 -14.87 35.67 -15.52
CA TYR A 724 -13.84 35.95 -14.52
C TYR A 724 -14.53 36.60 -13.32
N ASP A 725 -15.02 35.77 -12.39
CA ASP A 725 -15.51 36.24 -11.11
C ASP A 725 -14.37 36.13 -10.08
N LYS A 726 -13.89 37.28 -9.60
CA LYS A 726 -12.76 37.37 -8.64
C LYS A 726 -13.07 36.66 -7.32
N ASP A 727 -14.34 36.47 -7.00
CA ASP A 727 -14.80 35.80 -5.78
C ASP A 727 -14.97 34.27 -5.94
N TYR A 728 -14.76 33.75 -7.15
CA TYR A 728 -14.90 32.32 -7.45
C TYR A 728 -13.71 31.49 -6.94
N LEU A 729 -12.59 32.09 -6.48
CA LEU A 729 -11.24 31.51 -6.30
C LEU A 729 -11.04 30.49 -5.14
N THR A 730 -12.08 29.89 -4.55
CA THR A 730 -11.96 29.15 -3.27
C THR A 730 -12.43 27.67 -3.27
N SER A 731 -12.60 27.00 -4.42
CA SER A 731 -13.00 25.58 -4.47
C SER A 731 -11.82 24.60 -4.63
N SER A 732 -11.90 23.43 -3.99
CA SER A 732 -10.88 22.36 -4.01
C SER A 732 -10.63 21.78 -5.41
N THR A 733 -11.66 21.73 -6.27
CA THR A 733 -11.57 21.24 -7.66
C THR A 733 -10.67 22.09 -8.55
N ARG A 734 -10.66 23.42 -8.36
CA ARG A 734 -9.84 24.34 -9.17
C ARG A 734 -8.37 24.32 -8.84
N THR A 735 -8.03 23.98 -7.61
CA THR A 735 -6.63 23.77 -7.22
C THR A 735 -6.04 22.57 -7.97
N THR A 736 -6.85 21.53 -8.20
CA THR A 736 -6.43 20.37 -8.99
C THR A 736 -6.32 20.69 -10.48
N ALA A 737 -7.19 21.53 -11.04
CA ALA A 737 -7.07 22.01 -12.42
C ALA A 737 -5.79 22.84 -12.65
N ARG A 738 -5.47 23.74 -11.71
CA ARG A 738 -4.21 24.53 -11.76
C ARG A 738 -2.98 23.63 -11.61
N ALA A 739 -3.03 22.66 -10.69
CA ALA A 739 -1.96 21.66 -10.53
C ALA A 739 -1.81 20.80 -11.79
N GLY A 740 -2.91 20.41 -12.43
CA GLY A 740 -2.91 19.64 -13.66
C GLY A 740 -2.26 20.36 -14.83
N ILE A 741 -2.53 21.67 -15.00
CA ILE A 741 -1.89 22.50 -16.03
C ILE A 741 -0.39 22.64 -15.79
N ILE A 742 0.02 22.83 -14.53
CA ILE A 742 1.43 22.93 -14.18
C ILE A 742 2.14 21.60 -14.45
N ASP A 743 1.55 20.49 -14.03
CA ASP A 743 2.10 19.16 -14.27
C ASP A 743 2.20 18.87 -15.77
N ALA A 744 1.17 19.17 -16.56
CA ALA A 744 1.18 18.98 -18.01
C ALA A 744 2.28 19.79 -18.72
N LEU A 745 2.57 21.01 -18.27
CA LEU A 745 3.60 21.88 -18.88
C LEU A 745 5.04 21.50 -18.50
N GLN A 746 5.23 20.62 -17.51
CA GLN A 746 6.55 20.39 -16.90
C GLN A 746 6.93 18.91 -16.72
N SER A 747 5.96 18.01 -16.71
CA SER A 747 6.15 16.59 -16.53
C SER A 747 6.43 15.91 -17.87
N ASP A 748 7.42 15.02 -17.89
CA ASP A 748 7.68 14.11 -19.01
C ASP A 748 6.77 12.86 -18.97
N ILE A 749 5.93 12.74 -17.93
CA ILE A 749 5.02 11.61 -17.73
C ILE A 749 3.62 12.04 -18.15
N ASP A 750 3.20 11.56 -19.31
CA ASP A 750 1.83 11.74 -19.80
C ASP A 750 0.92 10.59 -19.33
N PRO A 751 -0.02 10.83 -18.40
CA PRO A 751 -0.92 9.80 -17.90
C PRO A 751 -2.02 9.43 -18.91
N THR A 752 -2.16 10.20 -20.00
CA THR A 752 -3.19 10.00 -21.03
C THR A 752 -2.76 9.05 -22.14
N HIS A 753 -1.54 8.52 -22.06
CA HIS A 753 -0.97 7.58 -23.02
C HIS A 753 -0.94 8.13 -24.46
N GLY A 754 -0.53 9.38 -24.60
CA GLY A 754 -0.39 10.12 -25.85
C GLY A 754 -1.68 10.76 -26.34
N ALA A 755 -2.71 10.91 -25.51
CA ALA A 755 -3.96 11.53 -25.98
C ALA A 755 -3.72 12.98 -26.39
N THR A 756 -4.32 13.41 -27.50
CA THR A 756 -4.28 14.81 -27.97
C THR A 756 -5.67 15.46 -27.99
N LEU A 757 -6.69 14.75 -27.52
CA LEU A 757 -8.08 15.18 -27.54
C LEU A 757 -8.83 14.49 -26.40
N TRP A 758 -9.82 15.17 -25.81
CA TRP A 758 -10.66 14.60 -24.76
C TRP A 758 -12.13 14.90 -25.06
N ASP A 759 -12.99 13.89 -24.97
CA ASP A 759 -14.46 14.03 -25.02
C ASP A 759 -15.12 12.68 -24.74
N GLY A 760 -15.94 12.57 -23.71
CA GLY A 760 -16.83 11.41 -23.57
C GLY A 760 -18.28 11.73 -23.89
N THR A 761 -18.73 12.91 -23.47
CA THR A 761 -20.13 13.31 -23.40
C THR A 761 -20.74 13.63 -24.76
N ASP A 762 -20.08 14.48 -25.54
CA ASP A 762 -20.57 14.89 -26.86
C ASP A 762 -20.42 13.75 -27.87
N PHE A 763 -19.35 12.96 -27.73
CA PHE A 763 -19.21 11.71 -28.48
C PHE A 763 -20.35 10.73 -28.18
N ALA A 764 -20.70 10.54 -26.90
CA ALA A 764 -21.80 9.66 -26.48
C ALA A 764 -23.18 10.13 -26.96
N THR A 765 -23.42 11.44 -26.98
CA THR A 765 -24.72 12.01 -27.36
C THR A 765 -24.89 12.11 -28.87
N LYS A 766 -23.87 12.61 -29.59
CA LYS A 766 -23.99 13.01 -31.01
C LYS A 766 -23.12 12.19 -31.96
N GLY A 767 -22.13 11.43 -31.47
CA GLY A 767 -21.21 10.64 -32.30
C GLY A 767 -20.58 11.47 -33.43
N LEU A 768 -20.51 10.91 -34.64
CA LEU A 768 -19.96 11.63 -35.82
C LEU A 768 -20.79 12.84 -36.27
N SER A 769 -22.03 13.00 -35.81
CA SER A 769 -22.80 14.20 -36.12
C SER A 769 -22.25 15.43 -35.38
N HIS A 770 -21.45 15.24 -34.32
CA HIS A 770 -20.77 16.31 -33.62
C HIS A 770 -19.64 16.91 -34.47
N PRO A 771 -19.56 18.25 -34.65
CA PRO A 771 -18.51 18.89 -35.45
C PRO A 771 -17.07 18.44 -35.13
N LYS A 772 -16.75 18.24 -33.84
CA LYS A 772 -15.45 17.72 -33.34
C LYS A 772 -15.03 16.39 -33.94
N PHE A 773 -16.00 15.51 -34.27
CA PHE A 773 -15.73 14.15 -34.77
C PHE A 773 -15.95 13.97 -36.28
N ARG A 774 -16.61 14.93 -36.96
CA ARG A 774 -16.93 14.85 -38.41
C ARG A 774 -15.71 14.68 -39.31
N GLN A 775 -14.54 15.11 -38.85
CA GLN A 775 -13.29 15.07 -39.62
C GLN A 775 -12.56 13.72 -39.58
N TYR A 776 -13.03 12.74 -38.80
CA TYR A 776 -12.38 11.42 -38.68
C TYR A 776 -13.20 10.37 -39.42
N ASN A 777 -12.55 9.57 -40.27
CA ASN A 777 -13.22 8.51 -41.05
C ASN A 777 -13.21 7.14 -40.34
N LYS A 778 -12.34 6.99 -39.32
CA LYS A 778 -12.19 5.78 -38.51
C LYS A 778 -11.99 6.19 -37.06
N ILE A 779 -12.89 5.77 -36.18
CA ILE A 779 -12.78 5.96 -34.72
C ILE A 779 -12.74 4.58 -34.06
N THR A 780 -11.69 4.32 -33.29
CA THR A 780 -11.46 3.04 -32.61
C THR A 780 -11.49 3.25 -31.11
N ILE A 781 -12.38 2.55 -30.40
CA ILE A 781 -12.36 2.54 -28.94
C ILE A 781 -12.00 1.11 -28.54
N PRO A 782 -10.80 0.87 -27.99
CA PRO A 782 -10.47 -0.43 -27.42
C PRO A 782 -11.56 -0.87 -26.44
N ASP A 783 -11.94 -2.14 -26.52
CA ASP A 783 -13.13 -2.65 -25.83
C ASP A 783 -13.03 -2.51 -24.30
N ASN A 784 -11.80 -2.53 -23.75
CA ASN A 784 -11.53 -2.24 -22.34
C ASN A 784 -11.85 -0.78 -21.99
N ILE A 785 -11.42 0.20 -22.80
CA ILE A 785 -11.68 1.62 -22.58
C ILE A 785 -13.17 1.93 -22.76
N ARG A 786 -13.80 1.33 -23.78
CA ARG A 786 -15.25 1.48 -24.01
C ARG A 786 -16.06 0.95 -22.82
N LYS A 787 -15.71 -0.24 -22.32
CA LYS A 787 -16.38 -0.84 -21.17
C LYS A 787 -16.18 0.01 -19.92
N ASP A 788 -14.96 0.46 -19.65
CA ASP A 788 -14.67 1.31 -18.49
C ASP A 788 -15.43 2.65 -18.55
N TYR A 789 -15.49 3.29 -19.72
CA TYR A 789 -16.24 4.53 -19.89
C TYR A 789 -17.76 4.34 -19.71
N VAL A 790 -18.34 3.31 -20.35
CA VAL A 790 -19.77 3.00 -20.22
C VAL A 790 -20.11 2.64 -18.78
N TYR A 791 -19.22 1.89 -18.14
CA TYR A 791 -19.37 1.45 -16.76
C TYR A 791 -19.44 2.63 -15.79
N ARG A 792 -18.46 3.54 -15.84
CA ARG A 792 -18.41 4.72 -14.96
C ARG A 792 -19.55 5.71 -15.20
N ASN A 793 -20.15 5.68 -16.38
CA ASN A 793 -21.11 6.69 -16.84
C ASN A 793 -22.50 6.11 -17.12
N GLU A 794 -22.82 4.90 -16.66
CA GLU A 794 -24.06 4.20 -17.03
C GLU A 794 -25.32 5.03 -16.71
N SER A 795 -25.43 5.53 -15.48
CA SER A 795 -26.54 6.38 -15.03
C SER A 795 -26.68 7.65 -15.87
N TYR A 796 -25.56 8.24 -16.26
CA TYR A 796 -25.50 9.43 -17.10
C TYR A 796 -25.93 9.11 -18.54
N LEU A 797 -25.44 8.01 -19.11
CA LEU A 797 -25.77 7.53 -20.45
C LEU A 797 -27.25 7.12 -20.56
N GLN A 798 -27.83 6.47 -19.54
CA GLN A 798 -29.27 6.13 -19.48
C GLN A 798 -30.15 7.40 -19.43
N ARG A 799 -29.72 8.41 -18.66
CA ARG A 799 -30.39 9.71 -18.60
C ARG A 799 -30.33 10.46 -19.93
N ILE A 800 -29.26 10.30 -20.71
CA ILE A 800 -29.16 10.86 -22.06
C ILE A 800 -30.02 10.06 -23.04
N LYS A 801 -29.98 8.71 -23.01
CA LYS A 801 -30.80 7.83 -23.86
C LYS A 801 -32.28 8.12 -23.78
N SER A 802 -32.78 8.48 -22.60
CA SER A 802 -34.18 8.84 -22.37
C SER A 802 -34.55 10.25 -22.84
N LYS A 803 -33.58 11.12 -23.15
CA LYS A 803 -33.80 12.54 -23.48
C LYS A 803 -33.31 12.96 -24.87
N MET A 804 -32.45 12.16 -25.51
CA MET A 804 -31.85 12.43 -26.82
C MET A 804 -31.66 11.11 -27.58
N GLN A 805 -31.70 11.15 -28.92
CA GLN A 805 -31.24 10.01 -29.72
C GLN A 805 -29.74 9.84 -29.50
N VAL A 806 -29.36 8.85 -28.69
CA VAL A 806 -27.94 8.45 -28.55
C VAL A 806 -27.45 7.93 -29.89
N SER A 807 -26.23 8.33 -30.24
CA SER A 807 -25.64 7.92 -31.51
C SER A 807 -25.61 6.38 -31.62
N PRO A 808 -25.97 5.79 -32.79
CA PRO A 808 -25.90 4.33 -33.02
C PRO A 808 -24.52 3.70 -32.72
N VAL A 809 -23.50 4.54 -32.59
CA VAL A 809 -22.09 4.24 -32.24
C VAL A 809 -21.93 3.44 -30.94
N PHE A 810 -22.83 3.60 -29.95
CA PHE A 810 -22.75 2.86 -28.67
C PHE A 810 -23.55 1.55 -28.65
N GLU A 811 -24.26 1.21 -29.75
CA GLU A 811 -25.18 0.07 -29.79
C GLU A 811 -24.62 -1.16 -30.53
N ARG A 812 -23.50 -1.05 -31.28
CA ARG A 812 -22.84 -2.19 -31.96
C ARG A 812 -21.33 -2.26 -31.72
N ASN A 813 -20.88 -3.29 -30.98
CA ASN A 813 -19.53 -3.89 -30.95
C ASN A 813 -18.28 -3.00 -31.07
N GLY A 814 -18.32 -1.71 -30.68
CA GLY A 814 -17.13 -0.89 -30.43
C GLY A 814 -16.22 -0.57 -31.62
N ILE A 815 -16.58 -0.96 -32.85
CA ILE A 815 -15.78 -0.71 -34.05
C ILE A 815 -16.57 0.18 -35.01
N PHE A 816 -16.02 1.36 -35.31
CA PHE A 816 -16.44 2.13 -36.46
C PHE A 816 -15.62 1.70 -37.70
N ILE A 817 -16.25 1.03 -38.66
CA ILE A 817 -15.82 1.06 -40.07
C ILE A 817 -16.91 1.85 -40.79
N HIS A 818 -16.64 3.10 -41.15
CA HIS A 818 -17.55 3.80 -42.05
C HIS A 818 -17.57 3.07 -43.40
N ASP A 819 -18.74 2.62 -43.83
CA ASP A 819 -19.01 2.33 -45.24
C ASP A 819 -19.75 3.53 -45.82
N GLY A 820 -19.02 4.42 -46.48
CA GLY A 820 -19.58 5.64 -47.06
C GLY A 820 -18.53 6.72 -47.28
N LYS A 821 -18.47 7.20 -48.52
CA LYS A 821 -17.41 8.07 -49.08
C LYS A 821 -17.21 9.37 -48.28
N SER A 822 -16.30 9.36 -47.31
CA SER A 822 -15.73 10.56 -46.70
C SER A 822 -14.37 10.86 -47.35
N THR A 823 -14.12 12.13 -47.66
CA THR A 823 -12.84 12.63 -48.18
C THR A 823 -11.81 12.90 -47.08
N ALA A 824 -12.10 12.56 -45.82
CA ALA A 824 -11.24 12.83 -44.67
C ALA A 824 -10.07 11.82 -44.55
N LYS A 825 -8.90 12.30 -44.07
CA LYS A 825 -7.62 11.57 -44.09
C LYS A 825 -7.16 10.98 -42.75
N PHE A 826 -7.88 11.21 -41.63
CA PHE A 826 -7.39 10.91 -40.27
C PHE A 826 -8.24 9.86 -39.54
N SER A 827 -7.58 9.12 -38.65
CA SER A 827 -8.20 8.17 -37.72
C SER A 827 -8.05 8.62 -36.26
N LEU A 828 -8.94 8.18 -35.38
CA LEU A 828 -8.93 8.51 -33.96
C LEU A 828 -8.97 7.22 -33.14
N ILE A 829 -8.12 7.09 -32.12
CA ILE A 829 -8.12 5.93 -31.21
C ILE A 829 -8.24 6.40 -29.76
N ALA A 830 -9.13 5.79 -28.98
CA ALA A 830 -9.17 6.06 -27.55
C ALA A 830 -7.93 5.46 -26.88
N THR A 831 -7.24 6.26 -26.06
CA THR A 831 -6.04 5.87 -25.31
C THR A 831 -6.33 5.61 -23.84
N GLY A 832 -7.41 6.19 -23.31
CA GLY A 832 -7.87 5.95 -21.95
C GLY A 832 -9.23 6.58 -21.67
N THR A 833 -9.69 6.43 -20.44
CA THR A 833 -10.89 7.11 -19.93
C THR A 833 -10.72 7.42 -18.45
N PHE A 834 -11.20 8.58 -18.02
CA PHE A 834 -11.26 8.97 -16.62
C PHE A 834 -12.51 9.83 -16.39
N GLY A 835 -13.24 9.63 -15.29
CA GLY A 835 -14.49 10.35 -15.03
C GLY A 835 -15.51 10.21 -16.18
N ARG A 836 -15.97 11.35 -16.70
CA ARG A 836 -16.90 11.47 -17.84
C ARG A 836 -16.18 11.68 -19.17
N THR A 837 -14.88 11.46 -19.19
CA THR A 837 -14.02 11.82 -20.31
C THR A 837 -13.38 10.58 -20.92
N ILE A 838 -13.48 10.46 -22.25
CA ILE A 838 -12.63 9.57 -23.05
C ILE A 838 -11.48 10.41 -23.60
N PHE A 839 -10.27 9.88 -23.50
CA PHE A 839 -9.06 10.48 -24.05
C PHE A 839 -8.71 9.81 -25.37
N TRP A 840 -8.37 10.61 -26.36
CA TRP A 840 -8.25 10.22 -27.75
C TRP A 840 -6.91 10.66 -28.33
N HIS A 841 -6.30 9.79 -29.13
CA HIS A 841 -5.13 10.09 -29.93
C HIS A 841 -5.47 10.05 -31.42
N LYS A 842 -5.05 11.07 -32.16
CA LYS A 842 -5.21 11.17 -33.61
C LYS A 842 -4.08 10.37 -34.29
N LYS A 843 -4.43 9.52 -35.26
CA LYS A 843 -3.52 8.69 -36.06
C LYS A 843 -3.67 8.93 -37.55
#